data_AF-A0A9K3KEP8-F1
#
_entry.id   AF-A0A9K3KEP8-F1
#
_cell.length_a   1.000
_cell.length_b   1.000
_cell.length_c   1.000
_cell.angle_alpha   90.00
_cell.angle_beta   90.00
_cell.angle_gamma   90.00
#
_symmetry.space_group_name_H-M   'P 1'
#
loop_
_entity.id
_entity.type
_entity.pdbx_description
1 polymer ?
#
loop_
_entity_poly.entity_id
_entity_poly.type
_entity_poly.pdbx_seq_one_letter_code
_entity_poly.pdbx_strand_id
1 'polypeptide(L)'
;MIGYNRRWTRAVSTRRSLTILLVMIFGFLSLQTMSNIRQSMLKFVPATTLYDDVDLPTSQLREATRTRQNRSTLSDSRIEFLRTLSTENQTRESDATFSIVISRHFISSLPMPTNENTVIALIAMGKSRDYRLAERCIRSIRAGGRFTGYVMLFTDSKGFENYRFTLSWDPRTIVIQGRPEDMRPATESGRTMVETMIYQRFKTLIPKYISLTPEVRNTTEYFLYLDIDNVVAQDLSGFFQDYQAKIQNDLRLNTNSTVDVARGRSSYISFWREKRHFQGGQFLAHRKFGVGCLDAWRTEFDEGKSKKDQPLLMNVHKHYMEYHCCVHELPFGNFDKLNRGKHFQLFTSNVYEAVPEEFPTIVHITGLRTRINSGTSQRDFLQKAMRLENVSDTMVGNITWEEVLMPVGPKGHKPRHEPKPNDEEEEANKNPGENVSWGEGQPSEKNGQTQNAYPETETTKYPEHNVFDSEGSNATQPPVAPFSGSEFSIIRPTDENTVIALVSMGEGGKSSLIAERCIRTIRASGNFTGYIILFADNKGYETKRKNLAFDTKVIVIRGREEDLKPRAADGTRIKYFGKGIMIFKRFKTLVLRYLDFDSRFDDIRYALYLDIDNIVANRLSDLLDDYAVQMSETLAQQNSTDFSYFSFWRDPGMKKKKFWQGGQIMYDRNRSTGCVDAWRQQMDTLWGPQDQPLLMNVYNNFTLYGCKVFELPNPQRHFTLLTSSVVKGRETPLPTLVHITTARAKKFLDSDVQGKFIRQAMRLSNEKEMMSNGISWLDVSKPADAMGRNPNPKKKKGNGEKGEHFVQAMTV
;
A
#
# COMPACT_ATOMS: atom_id res chain seq x y z
N MET A 1 -64.49 0.54 -54.91
CA MET A 1 -64.48 0.48 -53.43
C MET A 1 -63.03 0.67 -52.97
N ILE A 2 -62.78 1.70 -52.16
CA ILE A 2 -61.68 1.90 -51.16
C ILE A 2 -60.29 1.34 -51.56
N GLY A 3 -59.19 2.08 -51.67
CA GLY A 3 -58.87 3.44 -51.23
C GLY A 3 -57.43 3.81 -51.61
N TYR A 4 -57.18 5.11 -51.58
CA TYR A 4 -55.99 5.85 -51.98
C TYR A 4 -54.69 5.42 -51.29
N ASN A 5 -53.57 5.42 -52.04
CA ASN A 5 -52.22 5.42 -51.47
C ASN A 5 -51.26 6.26 -52.32
N ARG A 6 -50.91 7.47 -51.84
CA ARG A 6 -49.71 8.26 -52.26
C ARG A 6 -49.57 9.51 -51.38
N ARG A 7 -48.56 9.52 -50.49
CA ARG A 7 -47.65 10.66 -50.19
C ARG A 7 -46.75 10.33 -48.99
N TRP A 8 -45.45 10.22 -49.24
CA TRP A 8 -44.38 10.32 -48.24
C TRP A 8 -43.34 11.31 -48.78
N THR A 9 -43.27 12.50 -48.18
CA THR A 9 -42.04 13.32 -48.08
C THR A 9 -42.30 14.52 -47.15
N ARG A 10 -41.35 14.78 -46.25
CA ARG A 10 -41.16 15.95 -45.35
C ARG A 10 -41.56 15.79 -43.88
N ALA A 11 -40.64 15.25 -43.08
CA ALA A 11 -40.54 15.55 -41.63
C ALA A 11 -39.14 15.22 -41.06
N VAL A 12 -38.09 15.97 -41.45
CA VAL A 12 -36.76 15.88 -40.78
C VAL A 12 -36.14 17.26 -40.45
N SER A 13 -36.73 18.39 -40.86
CA SER A 13 -36.05 19.70 -40.72
C SER A 13 -36.34 20.50 -39.44
N THR A 14 -37.28 20.10 -38.58
CA THR A 14 -37.73 20.97 -37.46
C THR A 14 -37.08 20.68 -36.11
N ARG A 15 -36.40 19.54 -35.90
CA ARG A 15 -35.77 19.22 -34.60
C ARG A 15 -34.39 19.84 -34.38
N ARG A 16 -33.63 20.16 -35.45
CA ARG A 16 -32.31 20.79 -35.31
C ARG A 16 -32.40 22.28 -34.97
N SER A 17 -33.39 23.00 -35.50
CA SER A 17 -33.54 24.44 -35.24
C SER A 17 -33.99 24.75 -33.81
N LEU A 18 -34.81 23.89 -33.19
CA LEU A 18 -35.27 24.09 -31.81
C LEU A 18 -34.14 23.89 -30.78
N THR A 19 -33.20 22.98 -31.06
CA THR A 19 -32.07 22.70 -30.17
C THR A 19 -31.05 23.84 -30.20
N ILE A 20 -30.79 24.42 -31.38
CA ILE A 20 -29.90 25.57 -31.54
C ILE A 20 -30.47 26.82 -30.86
N LEU A 21 -31.79 27.04 -30.97
CA LEU A 21 -32.47 28.16 -30.31
C LEU A 21 -32.39 28.04 -28.77
N LEU A 22 -32.60 26.85 -28.22
CA LEU A 22 -32.50 26.60 -26.78
C LEU A 22 -31.07 26.80 -26.25
N VAL A 23 -30.04 26.37 -26.99
CA VAL A 23 -28.64 26.58 -26.59
C VAL A 23 -28.26 28.06 -26.63
N MET A 24 -28.76 28.83 -27.59
CA MET A 24 -28.51 30.28 -27.64
C MET A 24 -29.22 31.03 -26.52
N ILE A 25 -30.47 30.68 -26.18
CA ILE A 25 -31.21 31.30 -25.07
C ILE A 25 -30.54 31.03 -23.73
N PHE A 26 -30.11 29.78 -23.47
CA PHE A 26 -29.39 29.44 -22.23
C PHE A 26 -27.98 30.06 -22.15
N GLY A 27 -27.29 30.20 -23.29
CA GLY A 27 -26.02 30.91 -23.35
C GLY A 27 -26.13 32.38 -22.97
N PHE A 28 -27.15 33.07 -23.52
CA PHE A 28 -27.38 34.50 -23.28
C PHE A 28 -27.81 34.79 -21.83
N LEU A 29 -28.67 33.96 -21.24
CA LEU A 29 -29.11 34.10 -19.84
C LEU A 29 -27.97 33.91 -18.83
N SER A 30 -26.96 33.07 -19.14
CA SER A 30 -25.80 32.86 -18.26
C SER A 30 -24.78 34.01 -18.30
N LEU A 31 -24.65 34.69 -19.44
CA LEU A 31 -23.78 35.86 -19.60
C LEU A 31 -24.36 37.10 -18.91
N GLN A 32 -25.68 37.26 -18.92
CA GLN A 32 -26.35 38.40 -18.30
C GLN A 32 -26.39 38.31 -16.76
N THR A 33 -26.45 37.09 -16.21
CA THR A 33 -26.32 36.87 -14.75
C THR A 33 -24.89 37.05 -14.25
N MET A 34 -23.87 36.67 -15.04
CA MET A 34 -22.46 36.89 -14.70
C MET A 34 -22.06 38.38 -14.73
N SER A 35 -22.68 39.19 -15.60
CA SER A 35 -22.44 40.64 -15.64
C SER A 35 -23.01 41.38 -14.42
N ASN A 36 -24.19 40.97 -13.95
CA ASN A 36 -24.86 41.64 -12.82
C ASN A 36 -24.24 41.27 -11.45
N ILE A 37 -23.71 40.05 -11.29
CA ILE A 37 -23.03 39.64 -10.06
C ILE A 37 -21.69 40.39 -9.88
N ARG A 38 -21.04 40.78 -10.98
CA ARG A 38 -19.75 41.50 -10.93
C ARG A 38 -19.89 42.99 -10.56
N GLN A 39 -21.06 43.59 -10.76
CA GLN A 39 -21.32 44.99 -10.37
C GLN A 39 -21.83 45.15 -8.93
N SER A 40 -22.39 44.11 -8.30
CA SER A 40 -22.91 44.18 -6.93
C SER A 40 -21.91 43.86 -5.82
N MET A 41 -20.70 43.38 -6.12
CA MET A 41 -19.68 43.05 -5.10
C MET A 41 -18.71 44.20 -4.74
N LEU A 42 -19.02 45.44 -5.10
CA LEU A 42 -18.16 46.61 -4.83
C LEU A 42 -18.71 47.62 -3.81
N LYS A 43 -19.75 47.27 -3.04
CA LYS A 43 -20.24 48.13 -1.95
C LYS A 43 -20.60 47.31 -0.71
N PHE A 44 -20.14 47.79 0.45
CA PHE A 44 -20.39 47.37 1.83
C PHE A 44 -19.54 46.25 2.45
N VAL A 45 -18.61 46.65 3.32
CA VAL A 45 -18.41 46.02 4.63
C VAL A 45 -18.24 47.14 5.68
N PRO A 46 -19.07 47.22 6.72
CA PRO A 46 -18.90 48.14 7.84
C PRO A 46 -17.96 47.56 8.91
N ALA A 47 -17.37 48.46 9.70
CA ALA A 47 -16.43 48.18 10.78
C ALA A 47 -17.11 47.86 12.13
N THR A 48 -16.28 47.35 13.08
CA THR A 48 -16.47 47.19 14.55
C THR A 48 -17.38 46.02 15.01
N THR A 49 -17.12 45.23 16.08
CA THR A 49 -16.40 45.44 17.37
C THR A 49 -16.18 44.11 18.16
N LEU A 50 -15.23 44.13 19.12
CA LEU A 50 -15.14 43.48 20.47
C LEU A 50 -14.81 41.96 20.64
N TYR A 51 -13.66 41.67 21.26
CA TYR A 51 -13.55 41.23 22.67
C TYR A 51 -12.15 41.47 23.25
N ASP A 52 -12.12 42.00 24.46
CA ASP A 52 -10.99 42.26 25.35
C ASP A 52 -10.65 41.04 26.25
N ASP A 53 -9.55 41.21 27.00
CA ASP A 53 -9.04 40.47 28.16
C ASP A 53 -7.94 39.41 27.92
N VAL A 54 -6.67 39.84 27.99
CA VAL A 54 -5.65 39.39 28.97
C VAL A 54 -4.54 40.46 29.07
N ASP A 55 -4.29 40.96 30.28
CA ASP A 55 -3.25 41.93 30.66
C ASP A 55 -1.81 41.44 30.44
N LEU A 56 -0.99 42.21 29.70
CA LEU A 56 0.48 42.16 29.73
C LEU A 56 1.09 43.58 29.48
N PRO A 57 2.25 43.91 30.10
CA PRO A 57 2.69 45.29 30.35
C PRO A 57 3.22 46.08 29.14
N THR A 58 2.97 47.39 29.19
CA THR A 58 2.98 48.42 28.13
C THR A 58 4.36 48.86 27.59
N SER A 59 5.38 48.00 27.58
CA SER A 59 6.71 48.36 27.03
C SER A 59 7.07 47.68 25.70
N GLN A 60 6.23 46.79 25.17
CA GLN A 60 6.47 46.13 23.86
C GLN A 60 5.41 46.42 22.77
N LEU A 61 4.38 47.21 23.08
CA LEU A 61 3.30 47.52 22.12
C LEU A 61 3.61 48.69 21.16
N ARG A 62 4.77 49.36 21.31
CA ARG A 62 5.18 50.46 20.42
C ARG A 62 6.00 50.01 19.20
N GLU A 63 6.32 48.72 19.09
CA GLU A 63 7.10 48.19 17.96
C GLU A 63 6.26 47.37 16.96
N ALA A 64 5.11 46.82 17.39
CA ALA A 64 4.23 46.02 16.52
C ALA A 64 3.27 46.84 15.65
N THR A 65 3.02 48.11 15.98
CA THR A 65 2.12 48.98 15.20
C THR A 65 2.86 49.75 14.09
N ARG A 66 4.20 49.75 14.09
CA ARG A 66 5.03 50.33 12.99
C ARG A 66 5.28 49.37 11.83
N THR A 67 4.99 48.07 11.98
CA THR A 67 5.30 47.04 10.96
C THR A 67 4.11 46.68 10.07
N ARG A 68 2.97 47.38 10.18
CA ARG A 68 1.77 47.12 9.36
C ARG A 68 1.52 48.15 8.25
N GLN A 69 2.29 49.24 8.21
CA GLN A 69 2.26 50.23 7.12
C GLN A 69 3.44 50.14 6.12
N ASN A 70 4.44 49.28 6.37
CA ASN A 70 5.59 49.08 5.46
C ASN A 70 5.49 47.82 4.58
N ARG A 71 4.27 47.37 4.25
CA ARG A 71 4.07 46.20 3.36
C ARG A 71 3.91 46.55 1.87
N SER A 72 3.97 47.85 1.51
CA SER A 72 4.01 48.31 0.11
C SER A 72 5.42 48.57 -0.42
N THR A 73 6.48 48.50 0.40
CA THR A 73 7.85 48.83 -0.02
C THR A 73 8.65 47.65 -0.57
N LEU A 74 8.10 46.43 -0.53
CA LEU A 74 8.75 45.22 -1.06
C LEU A 74 8.60 45.07 -2.59
N SER A 75 7.62 45.75 -3.22
CA SER A 75 7.58 45.88 -4.69
C SER A 75 8.58 46.91 -5.17
N ASP A 76 8.78 47.99 -4.40
CA ASP A 76 9.61 49.13 -4.81
C ASP A 76 11.10 48.81 -4.67
N SER A 77 11.52 48.04 -3.66
CA SER A 77 12.91 47.57 -3.58
C SER A 77 13.30 46.60 -4.70
N ARG A 78 12.33 45.87 -5.27
CA ARG A 78 12.54 44.96 -6.40
C ARG A 78 12.55 45.71 -7.73
N ILE A 79 11.76 46.77 -7.86
CA ILE A 79 11.77 47.69 -9.01
C ILE A 79 13.03 48.57 -8.99
N GLU A 80 13.49 49.01 -7.82
CA GLU A 80 14.72 49.79 -7.67
C GLU A 80 15.96 48.95 -7.99
N PHE A 81 16.06 47.71 -7.49
CA PHE A 81 17.14 46.77 -7.85
C PHE A 81 17.17 46.43 -9.35
N LEU A 82 15.99 46.29 -9.98
CA LEU A 82 15.88 46.10 -11.43
C LEU A 82 16.19 47.37 -12.22
N ARG A 83 15.93 48.57 -11.67
CA ARG A 83 16.36 49.84 -12.25
C ARG A 83 17.86 50.03 -12.14
N THR A 84 18.50 49.71 -11.01
CA THR A 84 19.96 49.83 -10.83
C THR A 84 20.72 48.90 -11.78
N LEU A 85 20.22 47.68 -12.01
CA LEU A 85 20.75 46.75 -13.02
C LEU A 85 20.49 47.20 -14.48
N SER A 86 19.48 48.06 -14.70
CA SER A 86 19.12 48.60 -16.01
C SER A 86 19.89 49.88 -16.34
N THR A 87 20.18 50.75 -15.36
CA THR A 87 20.92 52.00 -15.58
C THR A 87 22.43 51.79 -15.67
N GLU A 88 23.02 50.76 -15.04
CA GLU A 88 24.43 50.40 -15.28
C GLU A 88 24.69 49.80 -16.67
N ASN A 89 23.65 49.35 -17.38
CA ASN A 89 23.75 48.76 -18.72
C ASN A 89 23.37 49.71 -19.86
N GLN A 90 22.94 50.94 -19.58
CA GLN A 90 22.43 51.88 -20.60
C GLN A 90 23.46 52.86 -21.16
N THR A 91 24.72 52.85 -20.70
CA THR A 91 25.78 53.75 -21.22
C THR A 91 26.78 53.08 -22.17
N ARG A 92 26.53 51.86 -22.66
CA ARG A 92 27.34 51.23 -23.73
C ARG A 92 26.48 50.52 -24.77
N GLU A 93 25.84 51.31 -25.62
CA GLU A 93 25.19 50.82 -26.86
C GLU A 93 26.17 50.45 -27.99
N SER A 94 27.50 50.46 -27.74
CA SER A 94 28.51 50.08 -28.73
C SER A 94 29.13 48.68 -28.56
N ASP A 95 28.69 47.85 -27.60
CA ASP A 95 29.34 46.56 -27.27
C ASP A 95 28.45 45.31 -27.46
N ALA A 96 27.50 45.35 -28.40
CA ALA A 96 26.74 44.14 -28.79
C ALA A 96 27.68 43.00 -29.24
N THR A 97 28.80 43.34 -29.89
CA THR A 97 29.83 42.38 -30.33
C THR A 97 30.61 41.80 -29.15
N PHE A 98 30.94 42.59 -28.13
CA PHE A 98 31.68 42.14 -26.94
C PHE A 98 30.84 41.19 -26.08
N SER A 99 29.53 41.46 -25.95
CA SER A 99 28.59 40.57 -25.24
C SER A 99 28.39 39.23 -25.96
N ILE A 100 28.38 39.20 -27.31
CA ILE A 100 28.26 37.97 -28.11
C ILE A 100 29.53 37.09 -28.00
N VAL A 101 30.72 37.70 -27.96
CA VAL A 101 32.00 36.95 -27.87
C VAL A 101 32.13 36.26 -26.50
N ILE A 102 31.74 36.93 -25.41
CA ILE A 102 31.73 36.34 -24.06
C ILE A 102 30.76 35.16 -23.97
N SER A 103 29.58 35.24 -24.59
CA SER A 103 28.62 34.11 -24.60
C SER A 103 29.13 32.88 -25.32
N ARG A 104 29.73 33.06 -26.50
CA ARG A 104 30.24 31.93 -27.29
C ARG A 104 31.36 31.22 -26.55
N HIS A 105 32.25 31.99 -25.91
CA HIS A 105 33.34 31.42 -25.13
C HIS A 105 32.80 30.69 -23.88
N PHE A 106 31.87 31.32 -23.16
CA PHE A 106 31.25 30.75 -21.97
C PHE A 106 30.51 29.43 -22.26
N ILE A 107 29.71 29.38 -23.34
CA ILE A 107 28.99 28.16 -23.74
C ILE A 107 29.96 27.05 -24.14
N SER A 108 31.00 27.36 -24.91
CA SER A 108 32.03 26.39 -25.27
C SER A 108 32.82 25.86 -24.06
N SER A 109 32.77 26.58 -22.94
CA SER A 109 33.45 26.25 -21.68
C SER A 109 32.59 25.47 -20.69
N LEU A 110 31.31 25.21 -20.98
CA LEU A 110 30.47 24.41 -20.10
C LEU A 110 31.06 22.99 -19.98
N PRO A 111 31.39 22.51 -18.77
CA PRO A 111 31.99 21.20 -18.60
C PRO A 111 31.01 20.12 -19.04
N MET A 112 31.49 19.07 -19.72
CA MET A 112 30.64 17.93 -20.06
C MET A 112 30.09 17.29 -18.77
N PRO A 113 28.84 16.79 -18.76
CA PRO A 113 28.35 16.00 -17.63
C PRO A 113 29.21 14.73 -17.44
N THR A 114 29.67 14.50 -16.21
CA THR A 114 30.45 13.34 -15.78
C THR A 114 29.90 12.79 -14.47
N ASN A 115 30.43 11.67 -14.00
CA ASN A 115 30.05 11.09 -12.71
C ASN A 115 30.36 12.03 -11.52
N GLU A 116 31.36 12.88 -11.64
CA GLU A 116 31.86 13.76 -10.58
C GLU A 116 31.06 15.07 -10.47
N ASN A 117 30.58 15.59 -11.60
CA ASN A 117 29.86 16.87 -11.65
C ASN A 117 28.35 16.73 -11.88
N THR A 118 27.84 15.50 -11.95
CA THR A 118 26.41 15.21 -12.15
C THR A 118 25.84 14.50 -10.93
N VAL A 119 24.61 14.85 -10.57
CA VAL A 119 23.80 14.09 -9.60
C VAL A 119 22.62 13.45 -10.33
N ILE A 120 22.28 12.21 -10.00
CA ILE A 120 21.02 11.61 -10.45
C ILE A 120 19.96 11.80 -9.36
N ALA A 121 18.84 12.43 -9.70
CA ALA A 121 17.75 12.72 -8.78
C ALA A 121 16.56 11.80 -9.02
N LEU A 122 16.04 11.20 -7.95
CA LEU A 122 14.89 10.28 -7.96
C LEU A 122 13.83 10.75 -6.97
N ILE A 123 12.55 10.57 -7.27
CA ILE A 123 11.45 10.89 -6.34
C ILE A 123 10.62 9.65 -6.03
N ALA A 124 10.61 9.23 -4.76
CA ALA A 124 9.85 8.08 -4.26
C ALA A 124 8.96 8.47 -3.07
N MET A 125 7.86 9.16 -3.35
CA MET A 125 6.91 9.66 -2.34
C MET A 125 5.52 9.04 -2.48
N GLY A 126 4.73 9.06 -1.40
CA GLY A 126 3.31 8.73 -1.44
C GLY A 126 2.99 7.30 -1.88
N LYS A 127 2.24 7.13 -2.97
CA LYS A 127 1.90 5.81 -3.51
C LYS A 127 3.07 5.13 -4.23
N SER A 128 4.13 5.87 -4.52
CA SER A 128 5.34 5.39 -5.18
C SER A 128 6.43 5.00 -4.17
N ARG A 129 6.08 4.81 -2.89
CA ARG A 129 6.98 4.30 -1.83
C ARG A 129 7.31 2.81 -1.96
N ASP A 130 7.21 2.25 -3.16
CA ASP A 130 7.64 0.88 -3.38
C ASP A 130 9.16 0.86 -3.39
N TYR A 131 9.73 0.41 -2.27
CA TYR A 131 11.17 0.43 -2.09
C TYR A 131 11.90 -0.39 -3.16
N ARG A 132 11.23 -1.39 -3.72
CA ARG A 132 11.77 -2.25 -4.78
C ARG A 132 11.99 -1.49 -6.07
N LEU A 133 11.13 -0.53 -6.40
CA LEU A 133 11.27 0.29 -7.62
C LEU A 133 12.44 1.25 -7.50
N ALA A 134 12.51 2.00 -6.38
CA ALA A 134 13.62 2.92 -6.14
C ALA A 134 14.96 2.17 -6.10
N GLU A 135 15.02 1.03 -5.40
CA GLU A 135 16.23 0.22 -5.34
C GLU A 135 16.61 -0.39 -6.69
N ARG A 136 15.64 -0.91 -7.46
CA ARG A 136 15.87 -1.39 -8.83
C ARG A 136 16.47 -0.29 -9.70
N CYS A 137 15.88 0.90 -9.65
CA CYS A 137 16.37 2.05 -10.41
C CYS A 137 17.82 2.37 -10.02
N ILE A 138 18.12 2.47 -8.72
CA ILE A 138 19.47 2.75 -8.21
C ILE A 138 20.47 1.65 -8.61
N ARG A 139 20.11 0.37 -8.46
CA ARG A 139 20.97 -0.74 -8.89
C ARG A 139 21.24 -0.71 -10.39
N SER A 140 20.23 -0.39 -11.20
CA SER A 140 20.43 -0.24 -12.64
C SER A 140 21.34 0.95 -12.99
N ILE A 141 21.22 2.07 -12.27
CA ILE A 141 22.13 3.23 -12.39
C ILE A 141 23.58 2.81 -12.10
N ARG A 142 23.81 1.99 -11.07
CA ARG A 142 25.15 1.51 -10.71
C ARG A 142 25.68 0.46 -11.69
N ALA A 143 24.89 -0.55 -12.00
CA ALA A 143 25.34 -1.73 -12.75
C ALA A 143 25.30 -1.53 -14.26
N GLY A 144 24.12 -1.16 -14.80
CA GLY A 144 23.94 -0.87 -16.22
C GLY A 144 24.56 0.47 -16.58
N GLY A 145 24.18 1.51 -15.84
CA GLY A 145 24.62 2.89 -16.02
C GLY A 145 26.10 3.16 -15.75
N ARG A 146 26.79 2.28 -15.01
CA ARG A 146 28.17 2.46 -14.53
C ARG A 146 28.40 3.84 -13.88
N PHE A 147 27.34 4.42 -13.32
CA PHE A 147 27.40 5.76 -12.77
C PHE A 147 27.93 5.69 -11.35
N THR A 148 29.11 6.25 -11.12
CA THR A 148 29.78 6.28 -9.81
C THR A 148 29.47 7.55 -9.02
N GLY A 149 28.73 8.51 -9.57
CA GLY A 149 28.36 9.76 -8.92
C GLY A 149 27.31 9.63 -7.82
N TYR A 150 26.85 10.76 -7.29
CA TYR A 150 25.82 10.76 -6.24
C TYR A 150 24.41 10.56 -6.81
N VAL A 151 23.60 9.77 -6.11
CA VAL A 151 22.16 9.64 -6.34
C VAL A 151 21.41 10.29 -5.18
N MET A 152 20.52 11.25 -5.46
CA MET A 152 19.65 11.88 -4.46
C MET A 152 18.24 11.30 -4.57
N LEU A 153 17.78 10.60 -3.53
CA LEU A 153 16.43 10.04 -3.45
C LEU A 153 15.53 10.89 -2.55
N PHE A 154 14.62 11.64 -3.16
CA PHE A 154 13.63 12.45 -2.45
C PHE A 154 12.44 11.60 -2.00
N THR A 155 12.07 11.70 -0.72
CA THR A 155 10.99 10.90 -0.14
C THR A 155 10.24 11.62 0.99
N ASP A 156 9.08 11.08 1.38
CA ASP A 156 8.31 11.57 2.53
C ASP A 156 8.87 11.00 3.85
N SER A 157 8.38 11.47 5.00
CA SER A 157 8.89 11.03 6.31
C SER A 157 8.88 9.51 6.49
N LYS A 158 7.84 8.83 6.00
CA LYS A 158 7.73 7.38 6.10
C LYS A 158 8.68 6.67 5.15
N GLY A 159 8.84 7.20 3.93
CA GLY A 159 9.80 6.66 2.98
C GLY A 159 11.24 6.86 3.45
N PHE A 160 11.56 7.98 4.10
CA PHE A 160 12.90 8.29 4.62
C PHE A 160 13.41 7.20 5.56
N GLU A 161 12.60 6.83 6.56
CA GLU A 161 12.95 5.77 7.51
C GLU A 161 13.21 4.43 6.82
N ASN A 162 12.41 4.08 5.81
CA ASN A 162 12.59 2.83 5.08
C ASN A 162 13.85 2.87 4.21
N TYR A 163 14.01 3.92 3.41
CA TYR A 163 15.05 4.03 2.41
C TYR A 163 16.44 4.17 3.02
N ARG A 164 16.56 4.87 4.15
CA ARG A 164 17.84 5.00 4.85
C ARG A 164 18.39 3.64 5.29
N PHE A 165 17.51 2.69 5.61
CA PHE A 165 17.89 1.32 5.94
C PHE A 165 18.06 0.42 4.71
N THR A 166 17.18 0.50 3.71
CA THR A 166 17.24 -0.40 2.54
C THR A 166 18.34 -0.03 1.55
N LEU A 167 18.74 1.24 1.50
CA LEU A 167 19.75 1.75 0.55
C LEU A 167 21.10 2.01 1.22
N SER A 168 21.31 1.55 2.46
CA SER A 168 22.57 1.74 3.19
C SER A 168 23.76 1.00 2.54
N TRP A 169 23.50 0.11 1.58
CA TRP A 169 24.53 -0.59 0.80
C TRP A 169 25.22 0.31 -0.23
N ASP A 170 24.61 1.44 -0.63
CA ASP A 170 25.20 2.41 -1.55
C ASP A 170 25.59 3.70 -0.80
N PRO A 171 26.88 3.89 -0.45
CA PRO A 171 27.32 5.08 0.28
C PRO A 171 27.19 6.37 -0.53
N ARG A 172 26.97 6.29 -1.85
CA ARG A 172 26.74 7.46 -2.72
C ARG A 172 25.27 7.70 -3.03
N THR A 173 24.36 7.04 -2.32
CA THR A 173 22.94 7.37 -2.33
C THR A 173 22.57 8.21 -1.10
N ILE A 174 22.13 9.44 -1.33
CA ILE A 174 21.66 10.37 -0.31
C ILE A 174 20.13 10.34 -0.28
N VAL A 175 19.56 9.81 0.79
CA VAL A 175 18.11 9.81 1.02
C VAL A 175 17.70 11.13 1.65
N ILE A 176 16.74 11.83 1.06
CA ILE A 176 16.33 13.18 1.47
C ILE A 176 14.86 13.19 1.83
N GLN A 177 14.56 13.51 3.09
CA GLN A 177 13.21 13.79 3.53
C GLN A 177 12.78 15.18 3.05
N GLY A 178 11.66 15.25 2.32
CA GLY A 178 11.07 16.51 1.93
C GLY A 178 10.73 17.37 3.16
N ARG A 179 11.18 18.63 3.16
CA ARG A 179 10.94 19.54 4.27
C ARG A 179 9.45 19.89 4.42
N PRO A 180 8.94 20.14 5.63
CA PRO A 180 7.52 20.43 5.85
C PRO A 180 6.97 21.56 4.97
N GLU A 181 7.75 22.62 4.73
CA GLU A 181 7.36 23.76 3.89
C GLU A 181 7.24 23.39 2.40
N ASP A 182 8.04 22.43 1.92
CA ASP A 182 7.98 21.95 0.53
C ASP A 182 6.87 20.91 0.35
N MET A 183 6.52 20.19 1.42
CA MET A 183 5.44 19.20 1.47
C MET A 183 4.06 19.81 1.69
N ARG A 184 3.98 21.10 2.04
CA ARG A 184 2.75 21.86 2.27
C ARG A 184 2.85 23.24 1.60
N PRO A 185 2.96 23.31 0.26
CA PRO A 185 2.99 24.58 -0.42
C PRO A 185 1.71 25.36 -0.09
N ALA A 186 1.88 26.52 0.56
CA ALA A 186 0.79 27.46 0.76
C ALA A 186 0.46 28.06 -0.61
N THR A 187 -0.66 27.68 -1.21
CA THR A 187 -1.13 28.39 -2.39
C THR A 187 -1.71 29.72 -1.95
N GLU A 188 -1.47 30.80 -2.69
CA GLU A 188 -2.06 32.12 -2.41
C GLU A 188 -3.59 32.07 -2.34
N SER A 189 -4.18 31.08 -3.04
CA SER A 189 -5.63 30.82 -3.04
C SER A 189 -6.16 30.06 -1.80
N GLY A 190 -5.30 29.69 -0.84
CA GLY A 190 -5.67 28.86 0.32
C GLY A 190 -6.08 27.43 -0.03
N ARG A 191 -5.97 27.01 -1.31
CA ARG A 191 -6.30 25.66 -1.76
C ARG A 191 -5.15 24.71 -1.43
N THR A 192 -5.46 23.60 -0.75
CA THR A 192 -4.51 22.50 -0.58
C THR A 192 -4.29 21.80 -1.92
N MET A 193 -3.04 21.79 -2.38
CA MET A 193 -2.65 21.05 -3.58
C MET A 193 -2.96 19.55 -3.40
N VAL A 194 -3.38 18.87 -4.47
CA VAL A 194 -3.60 17.41 -4.40
C VAL A 194 -2.26 16.74 -4.09
N GLU A 195 -2.26 15.80 -3.14
CA GLU A 195 -1.07 15.11 -2.64
C GLU A 195 -0.13 14.60 -3.77
N THR A 196 -0.69 14.08 -4.86
CA THR A 196 0.09 13.62 -6.03
C THR A 196 0.85 14.74 -6.74
N MET A 197 0.29 15.96 -6.77
CA MET A 197 0.93 17.12 -7.39
C MET A 197 2.06 17.67 -6.51
N ILE A 198 1.95 17.56 -5.18
CA ILE A 198 3.03 17.92 -4.25
C ILE A 198 4.27 17.09 -4.59
N TYR A 199 4.11 15.78 -4.79
CA TYR A 199 5.24 14.90 -5.12
C TYR A 199 5.83 15.18 -6.50
N GLN A 200 4.99 15.49 -7.49
CA GLN A 200 5.48 15.86 -8.82
C GLN A 200 6.21 17.22 -8.81
N ARG A 201 5.77 18.15 -7.96
CA ARG A 201 6.43 19.46 -7.78
C ARG A 201 7.87 19.32 -7.26
N PHE A 202 8.23 18.25 -6.55
CA PHE A 202 9.61 18.06 -6.09
C PHE A 202 10.64 18.00 -7.24
N LYS A 203 10.23 17.69 -8.47
CA LYS A 203 11.08 17.76 -9.67
C LYS A 203 11.71 19.15 -9.85
N THR A 204 10.99 20.20 -9.46
CA THR A 204 11.46 21.60 -9.59
C THR A 204 12.31 22.06 -8.41
N LEU A 205 12.34 21.30 -7.31
CA LEU A 205 13.09 21.64 -6.11
C LEU A 205 14.50 21.04 -6.08
N ILE A 206 14.88 20.22 -7.06
CA ILE A 206 16.17 19.54 -7.10
C ILE A 206 17.36 20.52 -6.92
N PRO A 207 17.45 21.68 -7.62
CA PRO A 207 18.56 22.62 -7.42
C PRO A 207 18.65 23.20 -6.00
N LYS A 208 17.49 23.43 -5.36
CA LYS A 208 17.41 23.89 -3.97
C LYS A 208 18.07 22.85 -3.05
N TYR A 209 17.70 21.58 -3.20
CA TYR A 209 18.25 20.53 -2.35
C TYR A 209 19.72 20.20 -2.65
N ILE A 210 20.17 20.29 -3.90
CA ILE A 210 21.61 20.18 -4.22
C ILE A 210 22.38 21.26 -3.46
N SER A 211 21.88 22.49 -3.45
CA SER A 211 22.55 23.61 -2.75
C SER A 211 22.57 23.45 -1.22
N LEU A 212 21.61 22.70 -0.67
CA LEU A 212 21.51 22.42 0.76
C LEU A 212 22.29 21.17 1.21
N THR A 213 22.82 20.37 0.28
CA THR A 213 23.45 19.09 0.56
C THR A 213 24.98 19.23 0.45
N PRO A 214 25.73 19.25 1.57
CA PRO A 214 27.16 19.55 1.58
C PRO A 214 28.02 18.68 0.65
N GLU A 215 27.66 17.41 0.51
CA GLU A 215 28.38 16.39 -0.25
C GLU A 215 28.41 16.68 -1.76
N VAL A 216 27.38 17.37 -2.27
CA VAL A 216 27.17 17.58 -3.71
C VAL A 216 27.16 19.06 -4.11
N ARG A 217 26.96 19.99 -3.16
CA ARG A 217 26.74 21.41 -3.45
C ARG A 217 27.91 22.12 -4.15
N ASN A 218 29.14 21.61 -4.05
CA ASN A 218 30.32 22.27 -4.61
C ASN A 218 30.79 21.63 -5.92
N THR A 219 30.44 20.37 -6.15
CA THR A 219 30.88 19.61 -7.33
C THR A 219 29.82 19.54 -8.42
N THR A 220 28.54 19.66 -8.04
CA THR A 220 27.41 19.43 -8.96
C THR A 220 27.15 20.63 -9.84
N GLU A 221 27.43 20.46 -11.14
CA GLU A 221 27.05 21.39 -12.21
C GLU A 221 25.82 20.90 -12.98
N TYR A 222 25.53 19.59 -12.99
CA TYR A 222 24.39 18.99 -13.68
C TYR A 222 23.55 18.10 -12.78
N PHE A 223 22.28 17.93 -13.13
CA PHE A 223 21.48 16.86 -12.55
C PHE A 223 20.59 16.18 -13.60
N LEU A 224 20.54 14.85 -13.53
CA LEU A 224 19.67 14.00 -14.33
C LEU A 224 18.52 13.52 -13.44
N TYR A 225 17.30 13.95 -13.73
CA TYR A 225 16.11 13.41 -13.08
C TYR A 225 15.64 12.14 -13.78
N LEU A 226 15.27 11.12 -13.01
CA LEU A 226 14.62 9.89 -13.48
C LEU A 226 13.43 9.53 -12.56
N ASP A 227 12.32 9.09 -13.14
CA ASP A 227 11.25 8.44 -12.39
C ASP A 227 11.76 7.06 -11.89
N ILE A 228 11.26 6.62 -10.73
CA ILE A 228 11.74 5.38 -10.10
C ILE A 228 11.33 4.09 -10.82
N ASP A 229 10.50 4.20 -11.87
CA ASP A 229 10.16 3.10 -12.77
C ASP A 229 11.02 3.09 -14.05
N ASN A 230 12.08 3.91 -14.10
CA ASN A 230 13.15 3.81 -15.09
C ASN A 230 14.20 2.76 -14.69
N VAL A 231 14.79 2.13 -15.70
CA VAL A 231 15.93 1.22 -15.59
C VAL A 231 17.04 1.71 -16.52
N VAL A 232 18.24 1.91 -15.98
CA VAL A 232 19.42 2.27 -16.77
C VAL A 232 20.11 0.99 -17.22
N ALA A 233 20.06 0.70 -18.52
CA ALA A 233 20.51 -0.56 -19.09
C ALA A 233 21.87 -0.48 -19.80
N GLN A 234 22.34 0.73 -20.12
CA GLN A 234 23.67 0.98 -20.70
C GLN A 234 24.41 2.08 -19.95
N ASP A 235 25.72 2.16 -20.20
CA ASP A 235 26.61 3.17 -19.65
C ASP A 235 26.10 4.60 -19.94
N LEU A 236 26.04 5.44 -18.90
CA LEU A 236 25.55 6.81 -19.00
C LEU A 236 26.55 7.78 -19.65
N SER A 237 27.83 7.41 -19.75
CA SER A 237 28.86 8.26 -20.37
C SER A 237 28.54 8.60 -21.83
N GLY A 238 28.09 7.62 -22.61
CA GLY A 238 27.65 7.85 -23.99
C GLY A 238 26.44 8.78 -24.10
N PHE A 239 25.51 8.69 -23.13
CA PHE A 239 24.38 9.63 -23.05
C PHE A 239 24.83 11.05 -22.73
N PHE A 240 25.79 11.24 -21.83
CA PHE A 240 26.33 12.55 -21.48
C PHE A 240 27.13 13.20 -22.62
N GLN A 241 27.90 12.40 -23.36
CA GLN A 241 28.63 12.87 -24.55
C GLN A 241 27.67 13.36 -25.63
N ASP A 242 26.65 12.56 -25.97
CA ASP A 242 25.65 12.93 -26.97
C ASP A 242 24.86 14.17 -26.52
N TYR A 243 24.55 14.29 -25.23
CA TYR A 243 23.92 15.48 -24.66
C TYR A 243 24.76 16.73 -24.87
N GLN A 244 26.04 16.68 -24.51
CA GLN A 244 26.95 17.81 -24.66
C GLN A 244 27.10 18.21 -26.13
N ALA A 245 27.29 17.23 -27.03
CA ALA A 245 27.39 17.47 -28.45
C ALA A 245 26.13 18.15 -29.00
N LYS A 246 24.95 17.71 -28.56
CA LYS A 246 23.68 18.33 -28.95
C LYS A 246 23.55 19.77 -28.46
N ILE A 247 23.82 20.04 -27.17
CA ILE A 247 23.75 21.39 -26.62
C ILE A 247 24.74 22.32 -27.35
N GLN A 248 25.97 21.86 -27.61
CA GLN A 248 26.94 22.64 -28.39
C GLN A 248 26.45 22.93 -29.81
N ASN A 249 25.80 21.97 -30.47
CA ASN A 249 25.27 22.16 -31.82
C ASN A 249 24.07 23.11 -31.83
N ASP A 250 23.10 22.94 -30.94
CA ASP A 250 21.93 23.81 -30.81
C ASP A 250 22.35 25.27 -30.55
N LEU A 251 23.41 25.47 -29.76
CA LEU A 251 23.94 26.80 -29.45
C LEU A 251 24.80 27.40 -30.58
N ARG A 252 25.46 26.57 -31.39
CA ARG A 252 26.15 27.04 -32.61
C ARG A 252 25.16 27.54 -33.66
N LEU A 253 24.05 26.82 -33.86
CA LEU A 253 23.08 27.11 -34.91
C LEU A 253 22.17 28.32 -34.59
N ASN A 254 22.04 28.70 -33.33
CA ASN A 254 21.13 29.75 -32.90
C ASN A 254 21.88 31.00 -32.41
N THR A 255 22.42 31.79 -33.35
CA THR A 255 23.22 33.01 -33.09
C THR A 255 22.47 34.12 -32.35
N ASN A 256 21.13 34.13 -32.42
CA ASN A 256 20.31 35.05 -31.62
C ASN A 256 20.20 34.60 -30.16
N SER A 257 20.24 33.28 -29.89
CA SER A 257 20.20 32.76 -28.52
C SER A 257 21.46 33.11 -27.72
N THR A 258 22.62 33.22 -28.37
CA THR A 258 23.88 33.58 -27.69
C THR A 258 23.82 34.94 -26.99
N VAL A 259 23.02 35.90 -27.47
CA VAL A 259 22.83 37.20 -26.81
C VAL A 259 22.03 37.07 -25.51
N ASP A 260 21.01 36.21 -25.48
CA ASP A 260 20.17 36.01 -24.29
C ASP A 260 20.88 35.20 -23.19
N VAL A 261 21.80 34.32 -23.59
CA VAL A 261 22.65 33.54 -22.67
C VAL A 261 23.69 34.44 -21.99
N ALA A 262 24.30 35.38 -22.74
CA ALA A 262 25.22 36.40 -22.19
C ALA A 262 24.59 37.16 -21.03
N ARG A 263 23.31 37.48 -21.20
CA ARG A 263 22.53 38.33 -20.30
C ARG A 263 21.98 37.55 -19.10
N GLY A 264 22.35 36.27 -18.94
CA GLY A 264 21.84 35.40 -17.89
C GLY A 264 20.34 35.13 -17.99
N ARG A 265 19.72 35.35 -19.17
CA ARG A 265 18.27 35.22 -19.36
C ARG A 265 17.88 33.81 -19.78
N SER A 266 18.76 33.05 -20.43
CA SER A 266 18.43 31.73 -20.94
C SER A 266 18.60 30.63 -19.90
N SER A 267 17.51 29.92 -19.60
CA SER A 267 17.55 28.70 -18.78
C SER A 267 17.65 27.42 -19.63
N TYR A 268 18.41 26.41 -19.22
CA TYR A 268 18.60 25.16 -20.01
C TYR A 268 18.05 23.94 -19.30
N ILE A 269 17.03 23.32 -19.90
CA ILE A 269 16.57 21.99 -19.52
C ILE A 269 16.28 21.18 -20.77
N SER A 270 16.76 19.93 -20.81
CA SER A 270 16.45 19.02 -21.90
C SER A 270 15.50 17.93 -21.44
N PHE A 271 14.35 17.84 -22.11
CA PHE A 271 13.33 16.84 -21.85
C PHE A 271 13.29 15.80 -22.96
N TRP A 272 12.79 14.62 -22.62
CA TRP A 272 12.46 13.64 -23.64
C TRP A 272 11.15 14.01 -24.34
N ARG A 273 11.08 13.85 -25.66
CA ARG A 273 9.90 14.15 -26.48
C ARG A 273 9.36 12.88 -27.16
N GLU A 274 8.08 12.56 -26.92
CA GLU A 274 7.32 11.59 -27.70
C GLU A 274 6.42 12.34 -28.67
N LYS A 275 6.70 12.26 -29.98
CA LYS A 275 5.93 12.96 -31.02
C LYS A 275 5.90 14.49 -30.82
N ARG A 276 4.86 15.00 -30.14
CA ARG A 276 4.60 16.44 -29.88
C ARG A 276 4.56 16.79 -28.38
N HIS A 277 4.91 15.86 -27.50
CA HIS A 277 4.83 16.06 -26.05
C HIS A 277 6.14 15.72 -25.37
N PHE A 278 6.58 16.60 -24.47
CA PHE A 278 7.67 16.30 -23.56
C PHE A 278 7.19 15.37 -22.46
N GLN A 279 7.95 14.34 -22.09
CA GLN A 279 7.71 13.55 -20.88
C GLN A 279 8.44 14.22 -19.71
N GLY A 280 7.72 14.39 -18.61
CA GLY A 280 8.29 14.92 -17.36
C GLY A 280 8.97 13.87 -16.50
N GLY A 281 9.02 12.60 -16.93
CA GLY A 281 9.60 11.50 -16.16
C GLY A 281 11.13 11.46 -16.18
N GLN A 282 11.75 12.17 -17.12
CA GLN A 282 13.20 12.17 -17.28
C GLN A 282 13.65 13.47 -17.94
N PHE A 283 14.66 14.11 -17.36
CA PHE A 283 15.26 15.31 -17.93
C PHE A 283 16.66 15.55 -17.37
N LEU A 284 17.52 16.18 -18.17
CA LEU A 284 18.86 16.60 -17.77
C LEU A 284 18.91 18.13 -17.79
N ALA A 285 19.41 18.71 -16.70
CA ALA A 285 19.51 20.15 -16.56
C ALA A 285 20.87 20.54 -15.96
N HIS A 286 21.39 21.67 -16.43
CA HIS A 286 22.49 22.34 -15.75
C HIS A 286 21.95 23.01 -14.48
N ARG A 287 22.62 22.85 -13.34
CA ARG A 287 22.18 23.36 -12.05
C ARG A 287 21.95 24.86 -12.02
N LYS A 288 22.90 25.67 -12.52
CA LYS A 288 22.79 27.15 -12.53
C LYS A 288 21.77 27.62 -13.56
N PHE A 289 21.87 27.11 -14.79
CA PHE A 289 21.00 27.59 -15.88
C PHE A 289 19.63 26.92 -15.90
N GLY A 290 19.40 25.80 -15.23
CA GLY A 290 18.07 25.16 -15.23
C GLY A 290 17.05 25.83 -14.32
N VAL A 291 17.50 26.69 -13.39
CA VAL A 291 16.65 27.20 -12.29
C VAL A 291 15.48 28.03 -12.79
N GLY A 292 15.68 28.96 -13.73
CA GLY A 292 14.59 29.82 -14.21
C GLY A 292 13.46 29.02 -14.86
N CYS A 293 13.81 28.01 -15.66
CA CYS A 293 12.86 27.05 -16.23
C CYS A 293 12.11 26.26 -15.15
N LEU A 294 12.82 25.74 -14.15
CA LEU A 294 12.21 24.98 -13.06
C LEU A 294 11.32 25.86 -12.18
N ASP A 295 11.66 27.13 -12.01
CA ASP A 295 10.86 28.11 -11.27
C ASP A 295 9.57 28.42 -12.00
N ALA A 296 9.62 28.66 -13.32
CA ALA A 296 8.42 28.80 -14.15
C ALA A 296 7.52 27.56 -14.07
N TRP A 297 8.11 26.36 -14.13
CA TRP A 297 7.36 25.12 -13.96
C TRP A 297 6.74 24.99 -12.57
N ARG A 298 7.46 25.41 -11.53
CA ARG A 298 6.97 25.44 -10.15
C ARG A 298 5.79 26.40 -9.98
N THR A 299 5.84 27.57 -10.60
CA THR A 299 4.70 28.53 -10.60
C THR A 299 3.46 27.88 -11.19
N GLU A 300 3.59 27.17 -12.32
CA GLU A 300 2.47 26.44 -12.93
C GLU A 300 1.90 25.33 -12.00
N PHE A 301 2.74 24.69 -11.17
CA PHE A 301 2.28 23.78 -10.11
C PHE A 301 1.50 24.53 -9.01
N ASP A 302 2.02 25.66 -8.55
CA ASP A 302 1.49 26.43 -7.41
C ASP A 302 0.16 27.12 -7.76
N GLU A 303 -0.03 27.50 -9.03
CA GLU A 303 -1.30 28.03 -9.55
C GLU A 303 -2.38 26.96 -9.75
N GLY A 304 -2.03 25.66 -9.66
CA GLY A 304 -2.99 24.56 -9.69
C GLY A 304 -3.73 24.38 -11.02
N LYS A 305 -3.13 24.82 -12.14
CA LYS A 305 -3.73 24.80 -13.48
C LYS A 305 -3.99 23.39 -14.05
N SER A 306 -3.33 22.35 -13.52
CA SER A 306 -3.45 20.96 -13.98
C SER A 306 -3.32 19.95 -12.83
N LYS A 307 -3.82 18.73 -13.06
CA LYS A 307 -3.67 17.57 -12.17
C LYS A 307 -2.57 16.59 -12.60
N LYS A 308 -1.75 17.00 -13.58
CA LYS A 308 -0.63 16.24 -14.11
C LYS A 308 0.52 17.21 -14.38
N ASP A 309 1.73 16.77 -14.08
CA ASP A 309 3.00 17.47 -14.35
C ASP A 309 3.26 17.73 -15.83
N GLN A 310 2.99 16.76 -16.70
CA GLN A 310 3.29 16.85 -18.13
C GLN A 310 2.56 18.03 -18.84
N PRO A 311 1.25 18.26 -18.66
CA PRO A 311 0.60 19.47 -19.19
C PRO A 311 1.18 20.78 -18.66
N LEU A 312 1.60 20.83 -17.38
CA LEU A 312 2.24 22.03 -16.82
C LEU A 312 3.58 22.31 -17.49
N LEU A 313 4.36 21.27 -17.75
CA LEU A 313 5.60 21.38 -18.50
C LEU A 313 5.35 21.91 -19.93
N MET A 314 4.33 21.37 -20.60
CA MET A 314 3.96 21.85 -21.94
C MET A 314 3.51 23.31 -21.93
N ASN A 315 2.90 23.80 -20.84
CA ASN A 315 2.55 25.21 -20.70
C ASN A 315 3.80 26.08 -20.62
N VAL A 316 4.80 25.70 -19.80
CA VAL A 316 6.08 26.42 -19.71
C VAL A 316 6.75 26.49 -21.07
N HIS A 317 6.78 25.36 -21.79
CA HIS A 317 7.35 25.31 -23.14
C HIS A 317 6.58 26.19 -24.14
N LYS A 318 5.25 26.22 -24.10
CA LYS A 318 4.43 27.05 -24.99
C LYS A 318 4.68 28.54 -24.79
N HIS A 319 4.96 28.95 -23.56
CA HIS A 319 5.24 30.34 -23.18
C HIS A 319 6.77 30.57 -23.06
N TYR A 320 7.56 29.82 -23.82
CA TYR A 320 9.02 29.88 -23.79
C TYR A 320 9.59 31.31 -23.92
N MET A 321 9.00 32.13 -24.80
CA MET A 321 9.43 33.52 -25.00
C MET A 321 9.17 34.41 -23.78
N GLU A 322 8.16 34.08 -22.98
CA GLU A 322 7.79 34.82 -21.76
C GLU A 322 8.65 34.41 -20.56
N TYR A 323 9.05 33.13 -20.50
CA TYR A 323 9.82 32.58 -19.38
C TYR A 323 11.33 32.51 -19.63
N HIS A 324 11.81 32.91 -20.81
CA HIS A 324 13.21 32.78 -21.25
C HIS A 324 13.79 31.36 -21.01
N CYS A 325 12.97 30.32 -21.17
CA CYS A 325 13.27 28.95 -20.75
C CYS A 325 13.59 27.99 -21.93
N CYS A 326 14.85 27.82 -22.29
CA CYS A 326 15.28 26.98 -23.42
C CYS A 326 15.03 25.50 -23.09
N VAL A 327 13.89 24.99 -23.53
CA VAL A 327 13.54 23.57 -23.46
C VAL A 327 14.09 22.88 -24.70
N HIS A 328 15.17 22.10 -24.53
CA HIS A 328 15.77 21.34 -25.61
C HIS A 328 15.23 19.90 -25.64
N GLU A 329 15.22 19.29 -26.82
CA GLU A 329 15.08 17.83 -26.90
C GLU A 329 16.37 17.16 -26.44
N LEU A 330 16.30 16.07 -25.69
CA LEU A 330 17.45 15.20 -25.49
C LEU A 330 17.97 14.65 -26.85
N PRO A 331 19.22 14.18 -26.93
CA PRO A 331 19.75 13.58 -28.15
C PRO A 331 18.92 12.35 -28.50
N PHE A 332 18.22 12.41 -29.62
CA PHE A 332 17.68 11.25 -30.27
C PHE A 332 18.78 10.72 -31.19
N GLY A 333 19.13 9.45 -31.04
CA GLY A 333 19.49 8.72 -32.25
C GLY A 333 18.28 8.83 -33.18
N ASN A 334 18.48 9.14 -34.46
CA ASN A 334 17.43 9.09 -35.47
C ASN A 334 16.57 7.85 -35.19
N PHE A 335 15.26 8.03 -35.01
CA PHE A 335 14.38 6.88 -34.92
C PHE A 335 14.55 6.12 -36.23
N ASP A 336 15.30 5.01 -36.19
CA ASP A 336 15.31 4.09 -37.31
C ASP A 336 13.87 3.64 -37.58
N LYS A 337 13.61 3.10 -38.78
CA LYS A 337 12.27 2.66 -39.20
C LYS A 337 11.56 1.73 -38.18
N LEU A 338 12.29 1.19 -37.21
CA LEU A 338 11.84 0.35 -36.10
C LEU A 338 11.51 1.10 -34.79
N ASN A 339 11.53 2.45 -34.76
CA ASN A 339 11.26 3.29 -33.59
C ASN A 339 12.17 3.03 -32.37
N ARG A 340 13.43 2.62 -32.56
CA ARG A 340 14.39 2.43 -31.46
C ARG A 340 15.12 3.75 -31.18
N GLY A 341 14.97 4.30 -29.98
CA GLY A 341 15.75 5.45 -29.54
C GLY A 341 17.03 5.01 -28.84
N LYS A 342 18.20 5.51 -29.26
CA LYS A 342 19.52 5.15 -28.69
C LYS A 342 19.58 5.24 -27.16
N HIS A 343 19.04 6.32 -26.60
CA HIS A 343 19.18 6.59 -25.17
C HIS A 343 17.92 6.36 -24.35
N PHE A 344 16.74 6.38 -24.97
CA PHE A 344 15.49 6.19 -24.24
C PHE A 344 14.46 5.43 -25.04
N GLN A 345 13.82 4.45 -24.42
CA GLN A 345 12.69 3.74 -24.98
C GLN A 345 11.71 3.27 -23.90
N LEU A 346 10.42 3.21 -24.23
CA LEU A 346 9.44 2.51 -23.41
C LEU A 346 9.72 1.00 -23.45
N PHE A 347 9.52 0.31 -22.33
CA PHE A 347 9.60 -1.14 -22.30
C PHE A 347 8.56 -1.76 -23.24
N THR A 348 9.03 -2.49 -24.25
CA THR A 348 8.23 -3.12 -25.31
C THR A 348 8.83 -4.50 -25.63
N SER A 349 8.17 -5.29 -26.48
CA SER A 349 8.69 -6.60 -26.84
C SER A 349 10.07 -6.55 -27.47
N ASN A 350 10.25 -5.58 -28.37
CA ASN A 350 11.53 -5.34 -29.04
C ASN A 350 12.67 -5.02 -28.06
N VAL A 351 12.37 -4.46 -26.88
CA VAL A 351 13.40 -4.13 -25.88
C VAL A 351 13.82 -5.37 -25.11
N TYR A 352 12.90 -6.29 -24.76
CA TYR A 352 13.31 -7.50 -24.02
C TYR A 352 13.93 -8.56 -24.93
N GLU A 353 13.56 -8.59 -26.22
CA GLU A 353 14.12 -9.52 -27.21
C GLU A 353 15.51 -9.10 -27.70
N ALA A 354 15.89 -7.83 -27.50
CA ALA A 354 17.20 -7.33 -27.87
C ALA A 354 18.33 -7.98 -27.04
N VAL A 355 19.50 -8.10 -27.64
CA VAL A 355 20.73 -8.42 -26.91
C VAL A 355 21.12 -7.23 -26.03
N PRO A 356 21.84 -7.45 -24.90
CA PRO A 356 22.16 -6.38 -23.97
C PRO A 356 22.76 -5.15 -24.65
N GLU A 357 23.71 -5.33 -25.57
CA GLU A 357 24.42 -4.28 -26.32
C GLU A 357 23.48 -3.37 -27.15
N GLU A 358 22.30 -3.86 -27.51
CA GLU A 358 21.28 -3.12 -28.26
C GLU A 358 20.28 -2.40 -27.35
N PHE A 359 20.38 -2.55 -26.03
CA PHE A 359 19.46 -1.88 -25.12
C PHE A 359 19.59 -0.35 -25.20
N PRO A 360 18.46 0.38 -25.10
CA PRO A 360 18.52 1.81 -24.89
C PRO A 360 19.19 2.12 -23.56
N THR A 361 19.88 3.26 -23.45
CA THR A 361 20.51 3.67 -22.18
C THR A 361 19.54 3.68 -21.01
N ILE A 362 18.34 4.23 -21.20
CA ILE A 362 17.30 4.35 -20.19
C ILE A 362 16.02 3.72 -20.71
N VAL A 363 15.46 2.78 -19.97
CA VAL A 363 14.21 2.09 -20.31
C VAL A 363 13.13 2.46 -19.31
N HIS A 364 11.98 2.92 -19.78
CA HIS A 364 10.85 3.25 -18.91
C HIS A 364 9.86 2.08 -18.80
N ILE A 365 9.74 1.52 -17.60
CA ILE A 365 8.88 0.36 -17.33
C ILE A 365 7.49 0.86 -16.88
N THR A 366 6.65 1.25 -17.85
CA THR A 366 5.28 1.68 -17.53
C THR A 366 4.34 0.50 -17.29
N GLY A 367 3.63 0.49 -16.15
CA GLY A 367 2.71 -0.59 -15.77
C GLY A 367 1.45 -0.73 -16.64
N LEU A 368 1.24 0.12 -17.66
CA LEU A 368 0.07 0.09 -18.55
C LEU A 368 0.26 -0.78 -19.80
N ARG A 369 1.49 -1.21 -20.12
CA ARG A 369 1.80 -2.00 -21.33
C ARG A 369 2.36 -3.40 -21.08
N THR A 370 2.52 -3.81 -19.83
CA THR A 370 2.98 -5.17 -19.46
C THR A 370 1.91 -6.26 -19.63
N ARG A 371 1.00 -6.13 -20.61
CA ARG A 371 0.19 -7.27 -21.11
C ARG A 371 1.03 -8.30 -21.88
N ILE A 372 2.33 -8.07 -22.03
CA ILE A 372 3.30 -9.06 -22.50
C ILE A 372 3.35 -10.18 -21.45
N ASN A 373 3.06 -11.39 -21.90
CA ASN A 373 2.39 -12.44 -21.12
C ASN A 373 3.27 -13.25 -20.16
N SER A 374 4.36 -12.72 -19.61
CA SER A 374 5.10 -13.48 -18.60
C SER A 374 5.96 -12.59 -17.70
N GLY A 375 5.86 -12.81 -16.38
CA GLY A 375 6.80 -12.23 -15.42
C GLY A 375 8.26 -12.59 -15.71
N THR A 376 8.51 -13.61 -16.54
CA THR A 376 9.84 -14.02 -17.02
C THR A 376 10.46 -13.01 -17.98
N SER A 377 9.75 -12.48 -18.98
CA SER A 377 10.39 -11.56 -19.95
C SER A 377 10.89 -10.25 -19.32
N GLN A 378 10.12 -9.68 -18.39
CA GLN A 378 10.54 -8.52 -17.62
C GLN A 378 11.73 -8.86 -16.72
N ARG A 379 11.70 -10.02 -16.06
CA ARG A 379 12.80 -10.48 -15.21
C ARG A 379 14.09 -10.68 -16.00
N ASP A 380 14.02 -11.33 -17.15
CA ASP A 380 15.17 -11.61 -18.02
C ASP A 380 15.78 -10.30 -18.53
N PHE A 381 14.94 -9.34 -18.97
CA PHE A 381 15.41 -8.00 -19.31
C PHE A 381 16.13 -7.33 -18.13
N LEU A 382 15.55 -7.37 -16.93
CA LEU A 382 16.15 -6.75 -15.75
C LEU A 382 17.48 -7.42 -15.36
N GLN A 383 17.59 -8.74 -15.48
CA GLN A 383 18.83 -9.48 -15.25
C GLN A 383 19.93 -9.05 -16.24
N LYS A 384 19.59 -9.00 -17.53
CA LYS A 384 20.49 -8.54 -18.60
C LYS A 384 20.91 -7.09 -18.42
N ALA A 385 19.95 -6.18 -18.20
CA ALA A 385 20.18 -4.75 -18.04
C ALA A 385 21.05 -4.42 -16.82
N MET A 386 20.96 -5.21 -15.75
CA MET A 386 21.80 -5.08 -14.55
C MET A 386 23.05 -5.96 -14.59
N ARG A 387 23.32 -6.66 -15.69
CA ARG A 387 24.49 -7.56 -15.89
C ARG A 387 24.62 -8.61 -14.78
N LEU A 388 23.50 -9.22 -14.38
CA LEU A 388 23.42 -10.18 -13.28
C LEU A 388 23.69 -11.63 -13.70
N GLU A 389 24.14 -11.87 -14.92
CA GLU A 389 24.26 -13.22 -15.52
C GLU A 389 25.23 -14.14 -14.76
N ASN A 390 26.13 -13.59 -13.94
CA ASN A 390 27.13 -14.34 -13.15
C ASN A 390 27.10 -14.06 -11.64
N VAL A 391 26.09 -13.32 -11.13
CA VAL A 391 26.04 -12.98 -9.70
C VAL A 391 25.33 -14.11 -8.95
N SER A 392 26.11 -15.11 -8.51
CA SER A 392 25.63 -16.13 -7.57
C SER A 392 25.17 -15.47 -6.28
N ASP A 393 23.85 -15.45 -6.01
CA ASP A 393 23.08 -15.25 -4.75
C ASP A 393 23.64 -14.38 -3.60
N THR A 394 24.67 -13.59 -3.84
CA THR A 394 25.37 -12.81 -2.84
C THR A 394 24.53 -11.57 -2.54
N MET A 395 23.92 -11.59 -1.36
CA MET A 395 23.18 -10.46 -0.82
C MET A 395 24.08 -9.23 -0.78
N VAL A 396 23.83 -8.26 -1.66
CA VAL A 396 24.38 -6.91 -1.51
C VAL A 396 23.29 -6.07 -0.86
N GLY A 397 23.18 -6.10 0.47
CA GLY A 397 22.14 -5.38 1.24
C GLY A 397 20.98 -6.24 1.71
N ASN A 398 19.93 -5.60 2.26
CA ASN A 398 18.83 -6.26 2.98
C ASN A 398 17.74 -6.88 2.07
N ILE A 399 17.90 -6.82 0.74
CA ILE A 399 16.89 -7.25 -0.25
C ILE A 399 17.58 -8.14 -1.28
N THR A 400 16.93 -9.27 -1.60
CA THR A 400 17.47 -10.25 -2.56
C THR A 400 17.33 -9.78 -4.00
N TRP A 401 18.21 -10.22 -4.90
CA TRP A 401 18.06 -9.98 -6.34
C TRP A 401 16.68 -10.45 -6.85
N GLU A 402 16.19 -11.58 -6.35
CA GLU A 402 14.85 -12.09 -6.63
C GLU A 402 13.75 -11.05 -6.36
N GLU A 403 13.83 -10.34 -5.23
CA GLU A 403 12.86 -9.30 -4.86
C GLU A 403 12.99 -8.04 -5.72
N VAL A 404 14.21 -7.68 -6.13
CA VAL A 404 14.46 -6.57 -7.06
C VAL A 404 13.91 -6.88 -8.45
N LEU A 405 13.96 -8.14 -8.88
CA LEU A 405 13.55 -8.60 -10.21
C LEU A 405 12.04 -8.87 -10.35
N MET A 406 11.27 -8.87 -9.26
CA MET A 406 9.84 -9.18 -9.32
C MET A 406 9.06 -8.21 -10.25
N PRO A 407 8.23 -8.70 -11.18
CA PRO A 407 7.49 -7.84 -12.10
C PRO A 407 6.56 -6.87 -11.34
N VAL A 408 6.39 -5.67 -11.90
CA VAL A 408 5.49 -4.66 -11.33
C VAL A 408 4.07 -5.08 -11.66
N GLY A 409 3.39 -5.74 -10.72
CA GLY A 409 2.03 -6.26 -10.95
C GLY A 409 1.03 -5.13 -11.28
N PRO A 410 0.02 -5.41 -12.13
CA PRO A 410 -1.01 -4.42 -12.44
C PRO A 410 -1.73 -4.01 -11.15
N LYS A 411 -1.89 -2.70 -10.94
CA LYS A 411 -2.61 -2.14 -9.78
C LYS A 411 -4.09 -2.53 -9.83
N GLY A 412 -4.45 -3.62 -9.17
CA GLY A 412 -5.78 -3.87 -8.58
C GLY A 412 -7.03 -3.57 -9.41
N HIS A 413 -7.04 -3.85 -10.72
CA HIS A 413 -8.32 -3.98 -11.43
C HIS A 413 -8.96 -5.31 -11.04
N LYS A 414 -10.22 -5.27 -10.58
CA LYS A 414 -11.04 -6.48 -10.39
C LYS A 414 -10.97 -7.30 -11.68
N PRO A 415 -10.67 -8.61 -11.64
CA PRO A 415 -10.76 -9.44 -12.83
C PRO A 415 -12.18 -9.33 -13.37
N ARG A 416 -12.29 -8.90 -14.63
CA ARG A 416 -13.53 -9.02 -15.39
C ARG A 416 -13.66 -10.53 -15.65
N HIS A 417 -14.78 -11.12 -15.24
CA HIS A 417 -15.05 -12.55 -15.46
C HIS A 417 -14.67 -12.94 -16.89
N GLU A 418 -13.68 -13.81 -17.02
CA GLU A 418 -13.43 -14.51 -18.27
C GLU A 418 -14.58 -15.50 -18.49
N PRO A 419 -15.08 -15.64 -19.74
CA PRO A 419 -16.03 -16.69 -20.07
C PRO A 419 -15.35 -18.05 -19.86
N LYS A 420 -16.12 -19.03 -19.37
CA LYS A 420 -15.67 -20.43 -19.34
C LYS A 420 -15.25 -20.87 -20.75
N PRO A 421 -14.20 -21.71 -20.89
CA PRO A 421 -13.93 -22.37 -22.15
C PRO A 421 -15.12 -23.29 -22.48
N ASN A 422 -15.58 -23.25 -23.73
CA ASN A 422 -16.50 -24.24 -24.25
C ASN A 422 -15.72 -25.53 -24.51
N ASP A 423 -16.27 -26.64 -24.03
CA ASP A 423 -15.87 -27.99 -24.40
C ASP A 423 -16.38 -28.28 -25.82
N GLU A 424 -15.50 -28.23 -26.81
CA GLU A 424 -15.75 -28.78 -28.15
C GLU A 424 -14.45 -29.40 -28.67
N GLU A 425 -14.28 -30.72 -28.46
CA GLU A 425 -13.60 -31.66 -29.38
C GLU A 425 -13.66 -33.08 -28.81
N GLU A 426 -14.63 -33.88 -29.27
CA GLU A 426 -14.43 -35.33 -29.50
C GLU A 426 -15.61 -35.88 -30.35
N GLU A 427 -15.53 -35.66 -31.66
CA GLU A 427 -16.23 -36.48 -32.65
C GLU A 427 -15.20 -37.35 -33.38
N ALA A 428 -15.11 -38.63 -32.99
CA ALA A 428 -14.62 -39.71 -33.87
C ALA A 428 -15.10 -41.06 -33.33
N ASN A 429 -15.53 -41.92 -34.27
CA ASN A 429 -15.83 -43.35 -34.13
C ASN A 429 -17.17 -43.77 -33.51
N LYS A 430 -18.19 -43.86 -34.38
CA LYS A 430 -19.11 -45.00 -34.37
C LYS A 430 -19.23 -45.60 -35.77
N ASN A 431 -18.85 -46.86 -35.87
CA ASN A 431 -19.09 -47.76 -37.00
C ASN A 431 -20.37 -48.61 -36.74
N PRO A 432 -20.85 -49.37 -37.74
CA PRO A 432 -22.26 -49.40 -38.11
C PRO A 432 -23.08 -50.48 -37.39
N GLY A 433 -24.40 -50.29 -37.37
CA GLY A 433 -25.37 -51.32 -37.02
C GLY A 433 -26.45 -51.42 -38.09
N GLU A 434 -26.43 -52.51 -38.84
CA GLU A 434 -27.58 -53.00 -39.60
C GLU A 434 -28.59 -53.71 -38.69
N ASN A 435 -29.82 -53.64 -39.19
CA ASN A 435 -31.13 -54.05 -38.69
C ASN A 435 -31.33 -55.46 -38.07
N VAL A 436 -32.57 -55.60 -37.56
CA VAL A 436 -33.43 -56.79 -37.45
C VAL A 436 -33.38 -57.46 -36.08
N SER A 437 -34.44 -57.87 -35.37
CA SER A 437 -35.89 -57.56 -35.24
C SER A 437 -36.40 -58.50 -34.11
N TRP A 438 -37.69 -58.37 -33.75
CA TRP A 438 -38.46 -59.18 -32.78
C TRP A 438 -38.18 -58.85 -31.31
N GLY A 439 -39.15 -58.77 -30.42
CA GLY A 439 -40.56 -59.14 -30.48
C GLY A 439 -41.25 -58.79 -29.17
N GLU A 440 -42.56 -58.94 -29.20
CA GLU A 440 -43.59 -58.55 -28.23
C GLU A 440 -43.44 -59.15 -26.82
N GLY A 441 -44.11 -58.53 -25.83
CA GLY A 441 -44.53 -59.23 -24.61
C GLY A 441 -44.56 -58.42 -23.32
N GLN A 442 -45.65 -57.71 -23.07
CA GLN A 442 -46.15 -57.41 -21.71
C GLN A 442 -46.64 -58.71 -21.00
N PRO A 443 -47.22 -58.69 -19.79
CA PRO A 443 -46.80 -58.10 -18.50
C PRO A 443 -46.95 -59.14 -17.35
N SER A 444 -46.58 -58.83 -16.11
CA SER A 444 -47.41 -59.11 -14.92
C SER A 444 -46.70 -58.86 -13.58
N GLU A 445 -47.52 -58.39 -12.65
CA GLU A 445 -47.29 -58.18 -11.23
C GLU A 445 -47.15 -59.51 -10.44
N LYS A 446 -46.33 -59.52 -9.38
CA LYS A 446 -46.74 -59.70 -7.97
C LYS A 446 -45.60 -60.19 -7.07
N ASN A 447 -45.49 -59.49 -5.93
CA ASN A 447 -45.08 -59.88 -4.57
C ASN A 447 -44.29 -61.19 -4.35
N GLY A 448 -43.20 -61.07 -3.60
CA GLY A 448 -42.64 -62.16 -2.80
C GLY A 448 -41.43 -61.73 -1.98
N GLN A 449 -41.55 -61.74 -0.65
CA GLN A 449 -40.43 -61.67 0.30
C GLN A 449 -39.46 -62.84 0.07
N THR A 450 -38.15 -62.61 0.20
CA THR A 450 -37.24 -63.57 0.84
C THR A 450 -35.88 -62.94 1.17
N GLN A 451 -35.28 -63.47 2.22
CA GLN A 451 -34.02 -63.09 2.84
C GLN A 451 -32.80 -63.50 2.00
N ASN A 452 -31.67 -62.91 2.40
CA ASN A 452 -30.28 -63.39 2.32
C ASN A 452 -29.36 -62.82 1.23
N ALA A 453 -28.13 -62.64 1.71
CA ALA A 453 -26.86 -62.48 1.01
C ALA A 453 -26.59 -61.11 0.39
N TYR A 454 -25.87 -60.28 1.14
CA TYR A 454 -24.94 -59.31 0.55
C TYR A 454 -23.78 -60.07 -0.09
N PRO A 455 -23.49 -59.90 -1.39
CA PRO A 455 -22.19 -60.19 -1.94
C PRO A 455 -21.26 -59.00 -1.74
N GLU A 456 -20.01 -59.32 -1.44
CA GLU A 456 -18.86 -58.43 -1.41
C GLU A 456 -18.76 -57.60 -2.70
N THR A 457 -18.63 -56.28 -2.56
CA THR A 457 -18.20 -55.40 -3.64
C THR A 457 -16.82 -54.82 -3.32
N GLU A 458 -15.84 -55.46 -3.96
CA GLU A 458 -14.71 -54.86 -4.66
C GLU A 458 -14.18 -53.52 -4.15
N THR A 459 -13.09 -53.65 -3.40
CA THR A 459 -12.03 -52.66 -3.26
C THR A 459 -11.53 -52.18 -4.62
N THR A 460 -11.76 -50.91 -4.95
CA THR A 460 -11.02 -50.21 -6.00
C THR A 460 -9.59 -49.99 -5.53
N LYS A 461 -8.67 -50.74 -6.13
CA LYS A 461 -7.22 -50.56 -6.04
C LYS A 461 -6.84 -49.16 -6.57
N TYR A 462 -6.23 -48.35 -5.71
CA TYR A 462 -5.39 -47.24 -6.16
C TYR A 462 -4.04 -47.79 -6.66
N PRO A 463 -3.43 -47.17 -7.69
CA PRO A 463 -2.21 -47.68 -8.28
C PRO A 463 -1.02 -47.53 -7.33
N GLU A 464 -0.29 -48.64 -7.17
CA GLU A 464 1.03 -48.70 -6.56
C GLU A 464 1.98 -47.75 -7.31
N HIS A 465 2.46 -46.72 -6.60
CA HIS A 465 3.60 -45.95 -7.07
C HIS A 465 4.87 -46.71 -6.75
N ASN A 466 5.58 -47.07 -7.82
CA ASN A 466 6.91 -47.66 -7.80
C ASN A 466 7.87 -46.86 -6.90
N VAL A 467 8.45 -47.59 -5.95
CA VAL A 467 9.59 -47.22 -5.15
C VAL A 467 10.79 -47.08 -6.09
N PHE A 468 11.33 -45.87 -6.19
CA PHE A 468 12.68 -45.63 -6.70
C PHE A 468 13.64 -45.85 -5.53
N ASP A 469 14.56 -46.80 -5.68
CA ASP A 469 15.70 -46.96 -4.81
C ASP A 469 16.58 -45.70 -4.90
N SER A 470 16.55 -44.88 -3.85
CA SER A 470 17.63 -43.94 -3.57
C SER A 470 18.16 -44.20 -2.17
N GLU A 471 19.34 -44.83 -2.13
CA GLU A 471 20.20 -44.86 -0.96
C GLU A 471 20.46 -43.42 -0.48
N GLY A 472 20.07 -43.11 0.75
CA GLY A 472 20.49 -41.88 1.42
C GLY A 472 19.46 -41.24 2.36
N SER A 473 19.62 -41.50 3.66
CA SER A 473 19.06 -40.78 4.81
C SER A 473 17.56 -40.96 5.14
N ASN A 474 17.22 -42.11 5.72
CA ASN A 474 16.05 -42.25 6.59
C ASN A 474 16.24 -41.40 7.86
N ALA A 475 15.70 -40.19 7.87
CA ALA A 475 15.36 -39.50 9.12
C ALA A 475 14.04 -40.09 9.63
N THR A 476 14.13 -41.21 10.35
CA THR A 476 13.04 -41.76 11.15
C THR A 476 12.57 -40.66 12.10
N GLN A 477 11.29 -40.27 12.02
CA GLN A 477 10.69 -39.43 13.07
C GLN A 477 10.91 -40.15 14.41
N PRO A 478 11.38 -39.45 15.46
CA PRO A 478 11.59 -40.09 16.74
C PRO A 478 10.24 -40.63 17.25
N PRO A 479 10.19 -41.87 17.77
CA PRO A 479 8.99 -42.37 18.42
C PRO A 479 8.62 -41.44 19.57
N VAL A 480 7.35 -41.00 19.59
CA VAL A 480 6.78 -40.24 20.71
C VAL A 480 6.95 -41.11 21.96
N ALA A 481 7.73 -40.64 22.93
CA ALA A 481 8.01 -41.39 24.14
C ALA A 481 6.69 -41.66 24.90
N PRO A 482 6.44 -42.90 25.36
CA PRO A 482 5.25 -43.20 26.14
C PRO A 482 5.30 -42.44 27.47
N PHE A 483 4.31 -41.58 27.70
CA PHE A 483 4.14 -40.85 28.97
C PHE A 483 3.84 -41.86 30.09
N SER A 484 4.79 -42.06 31.01
CA SER A 484 4.62 -42.93 32.16
C SER A 484 3.71 -42.31 33.22
N GLY A 485 2.47 -42.77 33.31
CA GLY A 485 1.70 -43.03 34.54
C GLY A 485 1.50 -41.96 35.64
N SER A 486 1.91 -40.70 35.46
CA SER A 486 1.64 -39.66 36.47
C SER A 486 0.20 -39.14 36.37
N GLU A 487 -0.50 -39.17 37.50
CA GLU A 487 -1.83 -38.63 37.79
C GLU A 487 -2.19 -37.37 36.98
N PHE A 488 -3.38 -37.33 36.38
CA PHE A 488 -3.90 -36.18 35.62
C PHE A 488 -4.29 -35.03 36.56
N SER A 489 -3.33 -34.41 37.23
CA SER A 489 -3.60 -33.15 37.92
C SER A 489 -3.58 -32.02 36.89
N ILE A 490 -4.76 -31.50 36.52
CA ILE A 490 -4.83 -30.20 35.86
C ILE A 490 -4.41 -29.15 36.88
N ILE A 491 -3.31 -28.46 36.58
CA ILE A 491 -2.95 -27.24 37.31
C ILE A 491 -3.98 -26.19 36.92
N ARG A 492 -4.69 -25.58 37.87
CA ARG A 492 -5.64 -24.50 37.56
C ARG A 492 -4.92 -23.36 36.81
N PRO A 493 -5.42 -22.89 35.65
CA PRO A 493 -4.84 -21.74 34.99
C PRO A 493 -5.07 -20.49 35.85
N THR A 494 -4.01 -19.76 36.12
CA THR A 494 -3.97 -18.47 36.82
C THR A 494 -3.28 -17.43 35.95
N ASP A 495 -3.31 -16.17 36.38
CA ASP A 495 -2.56 -15.11 35.73
C ASP A 495 -1.04 -15.37 35.70
N GLU A 496 -0.49 -16.08 36.70
CA GLU A 496 0.95 -16.35 36.76
C GLU A 496 1.40 -17.46 35.81
N ASN A 497 0.57 -18.49 35.59
CA ASN A 497 0.93 -19.65 34.75
C ASN A 497 0.27 -19.65 33.37
N THR A 498 -0.46 -18.57 33.03
CA THR A 498 -1.14 -18.40 31.75
C THR A 498 -0.58 -17.19 31.01
N VAL A 499 -0.37 -17.33 29.70
CA VAL A 499 -0.06 -16.23 28.79
C VAL A 499 -1.22 -16.00 27.82
N ILE A 500 -1.47 -14.75 27.44
CA ILE A 500 -2.42 -14.44 26.35
C ILE A 500 -1.63 -14.16 25.09
N ALA A 501 -1.94 -14.88 24.01
CA ALA A 501 -1.27 -14.76 22.72
C ALA A 501 -2.15 -14.08 21.67
N LEU A 502 -1.59 -13.07 21.01
CA LEU A 502 -2.26 -12.28 19.98
C LEU A 502 -1.43 -12.25 18.70
N VAL A 503 -2.08 -12.29 17.54
CA VAL A 503 -1.42 -12.12 16.23
C VAL A 503 -1.90 -10.84 15.56
N SER A 504 -0.98 -9.90 15.33
CA SER A 504 -1.23 -8.66 14.59
C SER A 504 -0.21 -8.50 13.48
N MET A 505 -0.43 -9.18 12.37
CA MET A 505 0.45 -9.17 11.21
C MET A 505 -0.30 -8.90 9.91
N GLY A 506 0.41 -8.50 8.86
CA GLY A 506 -0.18 -8.25 7.55
C GLY A 506 -0.98 -6.97 7.49
N GLU A 507 -1.67 -6.75 6.35
CA GLU A 507 -2.39 -5.50 6.11
C GLU A 507 -3.53 -5.24 7.11
N GLY A 508 -4.26 -6.28 7.50
CA GLY A 508 -5.31 -6.20 8.52
C GLY A 508 -4.74 -5.91 9.93
N GLY A 509 -3.52 -6.37 10.21
CA GLY A 509 -2.81 -6.10 11.46
C GLY A 509 -2.02 -4.78 11.47
N LYS A 510 -2.05 -3.96 10.41
CA LYS A 510 -1.31 -2.68 10.37
C LYS A 510 -1.85 -1.66 11.36
N SER A 511 -3.12 -1.75 11.74
CA SER A 511 -3.69 -0.86 12.78
C SER A 511 -3.23 -1.33 14.15
N SER A 512 -2.23 -0.65 14.72
CA SER A 512 -1.80 -0.86 16.11
C SER A 512 -2.96 -0.68 17.11
N LEU A 513 -3.94 0.16 16.76
CA LEU A 513 -5.10 0.48 17.59
C LEU A 513 -6.00 -0.73 17.89
N ILE A 514 -6.13 -1.69 16.96
CA ILE A 514 -6.99 -2.87 17.18
C ILE A 514 -6.36 -3.81 18.20
N ALA A 515 -5.06 -4.08 18.07
CA ALA A 515 -4.33 -4.89 19.03
C ALA A 515 -4.28 -4.19 20.39
N GLU A 516 -4.02 -2.88 20.42
CA GLU A 516 -4.03 -2.07 21.64
C GLU A 516 -5.40 -2.09 22.32
N ARG A 517 -6.50 -1.97 21.57
CA ARG A 517 -7.86 -2.11 22.10
C ARG A 517 -8.07 -3.45 22.80
N CYS A 518 -7.69 -4.55 22.14
CA CYS A 518 -7.82 -5.90 22.71
C CYS A 518 -7.02 -6.00 24.03
N ILE A 519 -5.75 -5.60 24.02
CA ILE A 519 -4.84 -5.60 25.18
C ILE A 519 -5.42 -4.77 26.33
N ARG A 520 -5.93 -3.57 26.05
CA ARG A 520 -6.51 -2.71 27.09
C ARG A 520 -7.76 -3.32 27.70
N THR A 521 -8.60 -3.99 26.91
CA THR A 521 -9.79 -4.67 27.45
C THR A 521 -9.41 -5.88 28.31
N ILE A 522 -8.35 -6.62 27.92
CA ILE A 522 -7.75 -7.71 28.72
C ILE A 522 -7.33 -7.19 30.10
N ARG A 523 -6.65 -6.03 30.15
CA ARG A 523 -6.23 -5.42 31.42
C ARG A 523 -7.39 -4.83 32.22
N ALA A 524 -8.25 -4.03 31.59
CA ALA A 524 -9.26 -3.25 32.30
C ALA A 524 -10.45 -4.10 32.78
N SER A 525 -11.09 -4.85 31.88
CA SER A 525 -12.26 -5.67 32.23
C SER A 525 -11.90 -7.11 32.53
N GLY A 526 -10.94 -7.66 31.77
CA GLY A 526 -10.40 -8.98 32.04
C GLY A 526 -9.70 -9.08 33.39
N ASN A 527 -9.19 -7.95 33.90
CA ASN A 527 -8.38 -7.87 35.12
C ASN A 527 -7.21 -8.86 35.12
N PHE A 528 -6.70 -9.18 33.94
CA PHE A 528 -5.62 -10.13 33.77
C PHE A 528 -4.29 -9.42 33.98
N THR A 529 -3.45 -9.95 34.85
CA THR A 529 -2.15 -9.38 35.27
C THR A 529 -0.94 -10.17 34.76
N GLY A 530 -1.18 -11.28 34.05
CA GLY A 530 -0.16 -12.14 33.44
C GLY A 530 0.50 -11.54 32.20
N TYR A 531 1.30 -12.35 31.50
CA TYR A 531 1.97 -11.91 30.26
C TYR A 531 1.00 -11.89 29.06
N ILE A 532 1.17 -10.89 28.20
CA ILE A 532 0.50 -10.82 26.89
C ILE A 532 1.58 -10.78 25.81
N ILE A 533 1.57 -11.75 24.90
CA ILE A 533 2.47 -11.77 23.75
C ILE A 533 1.73 -11.30 22.49
N LEU A 534 2.34 -10.38 21.75
CA LEU A 534 1.82 -9.87 20.48
C LEU A 534 2.80 -10.17 19.35
N PHE A 535 2.45 -11.10 18.48
CA PHE A 535 3.19 -11.39 17.27
C PHE A 535 2.99 -10.26 16.24
N ALA A 536 4.09 -9.66 15.78
CA ALA A 536 4.11 -8.61 14.78
C ALA A 536 5.04 -8.94 13.60
N ASP A 537 4.68 -8.46 12.41
CA ASP A 537 5.54 -8.54 11.24
C ASP A 537 6.61 -7.42 11.27
N ASN A 538 7.62 -7.54 10.41
CA ASN A 538 8.73 -6.58 10.34
C ASN A 538 8.25 -5.13 10.14
N LYS A 539 7.13 -4.93 9.40
CA LYS A 539 6.62 -3.60 9.08
C LYS A 539 5.88 -2.94 10.24
N GLY A 540 5.23 -3.73 11.11
CA GLY A 540 4.44 -3.22 12.23
C GLY A 540 5.13 -3.31 13.59
N TYR A 541 6.23 -4.05 13.70
CA TYR A 541 6.90 -4.36 14.96
C TYR A 541 7.28 -3.11 15.77
N GLU A 542 8.07 -2.19 15.21
CA GLU A 542 8.57 -1.03 15.97
C GLU A 542 7.44 -0.11 16.43
N THR A 543 6.43 0.12 15.58
CA THR A 543 5.27 0.94 15.93
C THR A 543 4.48 0.30 17.09
N LYS A 544 4.25 -1.01 17.04
CA LYS A 544 3.53 -1.72 18.10
C LYS A 544 4.32 -1.75 19.40
N ARG A 545 5.61 -2.04 19.33
CA ARG A 545 6.51 -2.04 20.49
C ARG A 545 6.48 -0.68 21.19
N LYS A 546 6.58 0.42 20.43
CA LYS A 546 6.49 1.78 20.98
C LYS A 546 5.12 2.08 21.57
N ASN A 547 4.04 1.76 20.85
CA ASN A 547 2.68 2.09 21.29
C ASN A 547 2.23 1.30 22.52
N LEU A 548 2.73 0.07 22.68
CA LEU A 548 2.36 -0.84 23.76
C LEU A 548 3.37 -0.84 24.93
N ALA A 549 4.37 0.03 24.89
CA ALA A 549 5.37 0.17 25.96
C ALA A 549 4.79 0.68 27.30
N PHE A 550 3.49 1.00 27.36
CA PHE A 550 2.81 1.38 28.60
C PHE A 550 2.63 0.20 29.58
N ASP A 551 2.82 -1.04 29.11
CA ASP A 551 2.65 -2.26 29.91
C ASP A 551 3.90 -3.15 29.76
N THR A 552 4.64 -3.32 30.86
CA THR A 552 5.90 -4.08 30.88
C THR A 552 5.71 -5.59 30.69
N LYS A 553 4.49 -6.11 30.91
CA LYS A 553 4.14 -7.50 30.68
C LYS A 553 3.50 -7.73 29.30
N VAL A 554 3.44 -6.71 28.45
CA VAL A 554 3.11 -6.84 27.02
C VAL A 554 4.40 -6.97 26.22
N ILE A 555 4.65 -8.18 25.71
CA ILE A 555 5.84 -8.48 24.91
C ILE A 555 5.46 -8.50 23.43
N VAL A 556 5.97 -7.54 22.66
CA VAL A 556 5.83 -7.57 21.20
C VAL A 556 6.96 -8.42 20.63
N ILE A 557 6.60 -9.51 19.95
CA ILE A 557 7.54 -10.45 19.36
C ILE A 557 7.55 -10.25 17.84
N ARG A 558 8.73 -10.01 17.29
CA ARG A 558 8.95 -10.01 15.83
C ARG A 558 8.96 -11.46 15.36
N GLY A 559 8.11 -11.80 14.38
CA GLY A 559 8.15 -13.12 13.76
C GLY A 559 9.54 -13.38 13.16
N ARG A 560 10.12 -14.55 13.44
CA ARG A 560 11.41 -14.97 12.88
C ARG A 560 11.29 -15.20 11.37
N GLU A 561 12.40 -15.05 10.66
CA GLU A 561 12.38 -15.07 9.20
C GLU A 561 11.94 -16.44 8.65
N GLU A 562 12.39 -17.52 9.27
CA GLU A 562 12.01 -18.90 8.92
C GLU A 562 10.51 -19.16 9.12
N ASP A 563 9.87 -18.50 10.09
CA ASP A 563 8.44 -18.64 10.35
C ASP A 563 7.59 -17.75 9.43
N LEU A 564 8.15 -16.63 8.97
CA LEU A 564 7.56 -15.73 7.97
C LEU A 564 7.74 -16.24 6.53
N LYS A 565 8.73 -17.10 6.31
CA LYS A 565 9.07 -17.71 5.01
C LYS A 565 9.23 -19.22 5.17
N PRO A 566 8.15 -19.94 5.56
CA PRO A 566 8.25 -21.37 5.83
C PRO A 566 8.67 -22.12 4.55
N ARG A 567 9.55 -23.09 4.76
CA ARG A 567 10.06 -24.00 3.74
C ARG A 567 9.54 -25.41 4.02
N ALA A 568 9.30 -26.17 2.96
CA ALA A 568 9.03 -27.59 3.07
C ALA A 568 10.30 -28.33 3.54
N ALA A 569 10.16 -29.63 3.86
CA ALA A 569 11.26 -30.44 4.35
C ALA A 569 12.45 -30.50 3.37
N ASP A 570 12.18 -30.44 2.07
CA ASP A 570 13.16 -30.39 0.99
C ASP A 570 13.81 -28.99 0.80
N GLY A 571 13.52 -28.04 1.70
CA GLY A 571 14.01 -26.67 1.64
C GLY A 571 13.30 -25.77 0.62
N THR A 572 12.36 -26.30 -0.17
CA THR A 572 11.60 -25.52 -1.14
C THR A 572 10.66 -24.55 -0.43
N ARG A 573 10.47 -23.37 -1.01
CA ARG A 573 9.53 -22.40 -0.45
C ARG A 573 8.11 -22.91 -0.64
N ILE A 574 7.34 -22.98 0.44
CA ILE A 574 5.94 -23.39 0.35
C ILE A 574 5.18 -22.31 -0.46
N LYS A 575 4.85 -22.66 -1.71
CA LYS A 575 4.35 -21.73 -2.76
C LYS A 575 3.12 -20.94 -2.30
N TYR A 576 2.34 -21.51 -1.41
CA TYR A 576 1.05 -21.00 -0.94
C TYR A 576 1.13 -19.80 0.01
N PHE A 577 2.26 -19.60 0.68
CA PHE A 577 2.41 -18.47 1.61
C PHE A 577 2.85 -17.16 0.93
N GLY A 578 3.27 -17.20 -0.34
CA GLY A 578 3.77 -16.03 -1.06
C GLY A 578 2.73 -14.93 -1.36
N LYS A 579 1.42 -15.19 -1.18
CA LYS A 579 0.34 -14.27 -1.58
C LYS A 579 -0.83 -14.13 -0.58
N GLY A 580 -0.77 -14.72 0.63
CA GLY A 580 -1.98 -14.94 1.43
C GLY A 580 -1.92 -14.50 2.90
N ILE A 581 -3.10 -14.26 3.49
CA ILE A 581 -3.34 -14.06 4.93
C ILE A 581 -2.91 -15.30 5.77
N MET A 582 -2.80 -16.46 5.13
CA MET A 582 -2.47 -17.73 5.76
C MET A 582 -1.13 -17.73 6.49
N ILE A 583 -0.13 -16.98 6.01
CA ILE A 583 1.18 -16.91 6.70
C ILE A 583 1.03 -16.34 8.11
N PHE A 584 0.16 -15.36 8.28
CA PHE A 584 -0.11 -14.74 9.57
C PHE A 584 -0.98 -15.64 10.44
N LYS A 585 -1.97 -16.32 9.85
CA LYS A 585 -2.80 -17.29 10.56
C LYS A 585 -1.99 -18.49 11.08
N ARG A 586 -0.92 -18.87 10.38
CA ARG A 586 0.01 -19.92 10.82
C ARG A 586 0.63 -19.64 12.18
N PHE A 587 0.81 -18.36 12.58
CA PHE A 587 1.39 -18.02 13.88
C PHE A 587 0.55 -18.49 15.08
N LYS A 588 -0.74 -18.78 14.90
CA LYS A 588 -1.55 -19.47 15.93
C LYS A 588 -0.92 -20.82 16.32
N THR A 589 -0.34 -21.53 15.36
CA THR A 589 0.33 -22.83 15.56
C THR A 589 1.77 -22.71 16.06
N LEU A 590 2.26 -21.49 16.28
CA LEU A 590 3.62 -21.22 16.74
C LEU A 590 3.66 -20.70 18.17
N VAL A 591 2.51 -20.45 18.80
CA VAL A 591 2.42 -19.86 20.15
C VAL A 591 3.31 -20.61 21.14
N LEU A 592 3.13 -21.92 21.29
CA LEU A 592 3.90 -22.73 22.26
C LEU A 592 5.40 -22.73 21.95
N ARG A 593 5.77 -22.88 20.68
CA ARG A 593 7.16 -22.85 20.24
C ARG A 593 7.87 -21.55 20.60
N TYR A 594 7.18 -20.42 20.56
CA TYR A 594 7.75 -19.13 20.97
C TYR A 594 7.84 -18.94 22.48
N LEU A 595 7.03 -19.66 23.28
CA LEU A 595 7.22 -19.69 24.73
C LEU A 595 8.51 -20.44 25.09
N ASP A 596 8.83 -21.51 24.36
CA ASP A 596 10.06 -22.29 24.58
C ASP A 596 11.35 -21.52 24.24
N PHE A 597 11.27 -20.41 23.50
CA PHE A 597 12.44 -19.61 23.13
C PHE A 597 12.83 -18.55 24.16
N ASP A 598 12.00 -18.33 25.18
CA ASP A 598 12.17 -17.21 26.10
C ASP A 598 11.94 -17.65 27.53
N SER A 599 13.02 -17.66 28.32
CA SER A 599 13.02 -18.20 29.68
C SER A 599 12.07 -17.47 30.64
N ARG A 600 11.59 -16.27 30.28
CA ARG A 600 10.54 -15.58 31.05
C ARG A 600 9.22 -16.35 31.08
N PHE A 601 9.05 -17.32 30.17
CA PHE A 601 7.85 -18.14 30.06
C PHE A 601 8.08 -19.58 30.53
N ASP A 602 9.18 -19.89 31.22
CA ASP A 602 9.47 -21.25 31.69
C ASP A 602 8.37 -21.79 32.62
N ASP A 603 7.82 -20.95 33.49
CA ASP A 603 6.74 -21.30 34.41
C ASP A 603 5.33 -21.26 33.77
N ILE A 604 5.23 -20.89 32.49
CA ILE A 604 3.95 -20.81 31.79
C ILE A 604 3.50 -22.20 31.35
N ARG A 605 2.35 -22.61 31.87
CA ARG A 605 1.68 -23.88 31.57
C ARG A 605 0.66 -23.74 30.44
N TYR A 606 -0.07 -22.63 30.41
CA TYR A 606 -1.20 -22.42 29.50
C TYR A 606 -0.99 -21.21 28.60
N ALA A 607 -1.54 -21.28 27.39
CA ALA A 607 -1.64 -20.14 26.51
C ALA A 607 -3.06 -19.97 25.98
N LEU A 608 -3.68 -18.82 26.24
CA LEU A 608 -4.97 -18.43 25.66
C LEU A 608 -4.71 -17.56 24.43
N TYR A 609 -4.88 -18.13 23.24
CA TYR A 609 -4.83 -17.36 22.00
C TYR A 609 -6.15 -16.64 21.75
N LEU A 610 -6.07 -15.37 21.33
CA LEU A 610 -7.20 -14.56 20.88
C LEU A 610 -6.87 -13.83 19.57
N ASP A 611 -7.78 -13.86 18.60
CA ASP A 611 -7.74 -12.93 17.47
C ASP A 611 -7.89 -11.49 17.99
N ILE A 612 -7.19 -10.54 17.37
CA ILE A 612 -7.15 -9.13 17.84
C ILE A 612 -8.49 -8.38 17.71
N ASP A 613 -9.50 -8.97 17.09
CA ASP A 613 -10.87 -8.45 17.00
C ASP A 613 -11.78 -8.95 18.12
N ASN A 614 -11.24 -9.62 19.14
CA ASN A 614 -11.92 -9.92 20.39
C ASN A 614 -11.84 -8.74 21.38
N ILE A 615 -12.91 -8.54 22.14
CA ILE A 615 -13.01 -7.62 23.28
C ILE A 615 -13.24 -8.43 24.54
N VAL A 616 -12.46 -8.18 25.57
CA VAL A 616 -12.68 -8.76 26.89
C VAL A 616 -13.61 -7.84 27.69
N ALA A 617 -14.83 -8.27 27.95
CA ALA A 617 -15.85 -7.44 28.60
C ALA A 617 -16.13 -7.84 30.06
N ASN A 618 -15.56 -8.96 30.54
CA ASN A 618 -15.68 -9.41 31.92
C ASN A 618 -14.37 -10.09 32.38
N ARG A 619 -14.29 -10.48 33.67
CA ARG A 619 -13.10 -11.09 34.27
C ARG A 619 -12.68 -12.36 33.51
N LEU A 620 -11.39 -12.47 33.21
CA LEU A 620 -10.82 -13.66 32.57
C LEU A 620 -10.65 -14.82 33.56
N SER A 621 -10.46 -14.53 34.86
CA SER A 621 -10.40 -15.55 35.91
C SER A 621 -11.60 -16.49 35.89
N ASP A 622 -12.80 -15.96 35.67
CA ASP A 622 -14.03 -16.76 35.59
C ASP A 622 -13.99 -17.78 34.45
N LEU A 623 -13.42 -17.41 33.31
CA LEU A 623 -13.23 -18.33 32.17
C LEU A 623 -12.16 -19.38 32.49
N LEU A 624 -11.04 -18.97 33.10
CA LEU A 624 -9.95 -19.88 33.45
C LEU A 624 -10.38 -20.92 34.49
N ASP A 625 -11.22 -20.51 35.45
CA ASP A 625 -11.77 -21.35 36.49
C ASP A 625 -12.74 -22.39 35.92
N ASP A 626 -13.73 -21.94 35.13
CA ASP A 626 -14.68 -22.84 34.48
C ASP A 626 -13.94 -23.81 33.52
N TYR A 627 -12.85 -23.37 32.89
CA TYR A 627 -12.01 -24.23 32.05
C TYR A 627 -11.30 -25.32 32.87
N ALA A 628 -10.71 -24.96 34.03
CA ALA A 628 -10.04 -25.90 34.89
C ALA A 628 -10.97 -27.02 35.38
N VAL A 629 -12.19 -26.64 35.81
CA VAL A 629 -13.22 -27.59 36.26
C VAL A 629 -13.63 -28.52 35.12
N GLN A 630 -14.05 -27.95 33.99
CA GLN A 630 -14.51 -28.73 32.84
C GLN A 630 -13.43 -29.70 32.33
N MET A 631 -12.19 -29.22 32.22
CA MET A 631 -11.11 -30.07 31.72
C MET A 631 -10.76 -31.17 32.73
N SER A 632 -10.82 -30.90 34.04
CA SER A 632 -10.51 -31.92 35.06
C SER A 632 -11.52 -33.06 34.97
N GLU A 633 -12.80 -32.73 34.86
CA GLU A 633 -13.88 -33.71 34.65
C GLU A 633 -13.72 -34.45 33.31
N THR A 634 -13.43 -33.72 32.23
CA THR A 634 -13.29 -34.30 30.89
C THR A 634 -12.14 -35.29 30.82
N LEU A 635 -10.97 -34.95 31.40
CA LEU A 635 -9.80 -35.82 31.41
C LEU A 635 -9.97 -37.00 32.36
N ALA A 636 -10.64 -36.83 33.50
CA ALA A 636 -10.97 -37.93 34.41
C ALA A 636 -11.84 -39.01 33.75
N GLN A 637 -12.64 -38.65 32.75
CA GLN A 637 -13.48 -39.57 31.97
C GLN A 637 -12.75 -40.25 30.80
N GLN A 638 -11.49 -39.88 30.49
CA GLN A 638 -10.76 -40.48 29.38
C GLN A 638 -10.01 -41.73 29.83
N ASN A 639 -10.27 -42.87 29.17
CA ASN A 639 -9.63 -44.15 29.47
C ASN A 639 -8.16 -44.25 29.01
N SER A 640 -7.67 -43.29 28.22
CA SER A 640 -6.30 -43.27 27.69
C SER A 640 -5.68 -41.90 27.86
N THR A 641 -4.38 -41.87 28.13
CA THR A 641 -3.58 -40.65 28.30
C THR A 641 -2.78 -40.28 27.06
N ASP A 642 -2.83 -41.14 26.04
CA ASP A 642 -1.98 -41.05 24.87
C ASP A 642 -2.66 -40.27 23.75
N PHE A 643 -2.94 -39.00 24.03
CA PHE A 643 -3.46 -38.08 23.02
C PHE A 643 -3.03 -36.64 23.30
N SER A 644 -2.90 -35.86 22.22
CA SER A 644 -2.74 -34.42 22.29
C SER A 644 -4.10 -33.73 22.25
N TYR A 645 -4.25 -32.56 22.86
CA TYR A 645 -5.49 -31.79 22.76
C TYR A 645 -5.31 -30.27 22.78
N PHE A 646 -6.29 -29.55 22.25
CA PHE A 646 -6.53 -28.13 22.53
C PHE A 646 -8.03 -27.86 22.59
N SER A 647 -8.42 -26.65 23.00
CA SER A 647 -9.84 -26.32 23.23
C SER A 647 -10.29 -25.07 22.47
N PHE A 648 -11.49 -25.10 21.88
CA PHE A 648 -12.12 -23.97 21.17
C PHE A 648 -13.59 -23.81 21.54
N TRP A 649 -14.19 -22.68 21.20
CA TRP A 649 -15.65 -22.59 21.13
C TRP A 649 -16.21 -23.09 19.80
N ARG A 650 -17.42 -23.64 19.85
CA ARG A 650 -18.26 -23.80 18.66
C ARG A 650 -18.89 -22.47 18.29
N ASP A 651 -19.11 -22.24 16.99
CA ASP A 651 -19.81 -21.05 16.52
C ASP A 651 -21.29 -21.08 16.96
N PRO A 652 -21.73 -20.19 17.88
CA PRO A 652 -23.12 -20.18 18.34
C PRO A 652 -24.11 -19.79 17.24
N GLY A 653 -23.63 -19.15 16.16
CA GLY A 653 -24.45 -18.73 15.03
C GLY A 653 -24.78 -19.82 14.01
N MET A 654 -24.14 -21.00 14.10
CA MET A 654 -24.22 -22.05 13.07
C MET A 654 -24.95 -23.29 13.59
N LYS A 655 -26.26 -23.17 13.84
CA LYS A 655 -27.10 -24.25 14.44
C LYS A 655 -27.05 -25.61 13.72
N LYS A 656 -26.74 -25.66 12.41
CA LYS A 656 -26.80 -26.87 11.58
C LYS A 656 -25.46 -27.56 11.33
N LYS A 657 -24.33 -26.90 11.60
CA LYS A 657 -22.98 -27.46 11.36
C LYS A 657 -22.09 -27.04 12.52
N LYS A 658 -21.53 -28.02 13.24
CA LYS A 658 -20.60 -27.83 14.38
C LYS A 658 -19.28 -27.25 13.87
N PHE A 659 -19.26 -25.95 13.56
CA PHE A 659 -18.03 -25.25 13.19
C PHE A 659 -17.31 -24.78 14.44
N TRP A 660 -16.00 -25.03 14.49
CA TRP A 660 -15.11 -24.54 15.54
C TRP A 660 -14.56 -23.16 15.19
N GLN A 661 -14.55 -22.25 16.17
CA GLN A 661 -14.00 -20.92 16.00
C GLN A 661 -12.49 -20.95 16.25
N GLY A 662 -11.70 -20.93 15.17
CA GLY A 662 -10.23 -20.81 15.26
C GLY A 662 -9.70 -19.46 15.80
N GLY A 663 -10.57 -18.55 16.24
CA GLY A 663 -10.19 -17.22 16.74
C GLY A 663 -9.91 -17.16 18.23
N GLN A 664 -10.23 -18.22 18.98
CA GLN A 664 -10.00 -18.30 20.42
C GLN A 664 -9.63 -19.75 20.77
N ILE A 665 -8.46 -19.93 21.37
CA ILE A 665 -7.86 -21.26 21.55
C ILE A 665 -7.18 -21.33 22.91
N MET A 666 -7.47 -22.35 23.70
CA MET A 666 -6.70 -22.66 24.90
C MET A 666 -5.71 -23.79 24.60
N TYR A 667 -4.44 -23.53 24.86
CA TYR A 667 -3.35 -24.49 24.75
C TYR A 667 -2.85 -24.89 26.15
N ASP A 668 -2.59 -26.18 26.30
CA ASP A 668 -1.80 -26.75 27.39
C ASP A 668 -0.41 -27.08 26.83
N ARG A 669 0.64 -26.45 27.35
CA ARG A 669 2.00 -26.56 26.79
C ARG A 669 2.53 -28.00 26.69
N ASN A 670 2.14 -28.88 27.62
CA ASN A 670 2.63 -30.26 27.65
C ASN A 670 1.73 -31.20 26.87
N ARG A 671 0.50 -30.79 26.54
CA ARG A 671 -0.51 -31.66 25.91
C ARG A 671 -0.96 -31.20 24.54
N SER A 672 -0.72 -29.96 24.14
CA SER A 672 -1.20 -29.41 22.86
C SER A 672 -0.20 -29.50 21.71
N THR A 673 1.08 -29.78 21.96
CA THR A 673 2.14 -29.73 20.93
C THR A 673 1.86 -30.64 19.74
N GLY A 674 1.46 -31.90 19.96
CA GLY A 674 1.16 -32.84 18.87
C GLY A 674 0.03 -32.36 17.96
N CYS A 675 -1.08 -31.90 18.54
CA CYS A 675 -2.20 -31.31 17.82
C CYS A 675 -1.79 -30.05 17.04
N VAL A 676 -1.01 -29.17 17.67
CA VAL A 676 -0.55 -27.91 17.07
C VAL A 676 0.39 -28.18 15.90
N ASP A 677 1.30 -29.15 16.04
CA ASP A 677 2.23 -29.55 14.99
C ASP A 677 1.51 -30.22 13.82
N ALA A 678 0.53 -31.10 14.09
CA ALA A 678 -0.34 -31.69 13.07
C ALA A 678 -1.11 -30.62 12.29
N TRP A 679 -1.66 -29.61 12.98
CA TRP A 679 -2.35 -28.51 12.32
C TRP A 679 -1.40 -27.66 11.47
N ARG A 680 -0.20 -27.38 11.98
CA ARG A 680 0.84 -26.67 11.22
C ARG A 680 1.25 -27.47 9.99
N GLN A 681 1.43 -28.78 10.11
CA GLN A 681 1.72 -29.66 8.98
C GLN A 681 0.62 -29.55 7.91
N GLN A 682 -0.65 -29.62 8.31
CA GLN A 682 -1.78 -29.42 7.36
C GLN A 682 -1.75 -28.05 6.68
N MET A 683 -1.38 -26.98 7.41
CA MET A 683 -1.19 -25.64 6.81
C MET A 683 -0.02 -25.58 5.84
N ASP A 684 1.04 -26.34 6.11
CA ASP A 684 2.26 -26.36 5.31
C ASP A 684 2.09 -27.22 4.05
N THR A 685 1.29 -28.29 4.11
CA THR A 685 1.09 -29.23 3.00
C THR A 685 -0.09 -28.89 2.10
N LEU A 686 -1.21 -28.44 2.68
CA LEU A 686 -2.46 -28.22 1.94
C LEU A 686 -2.73 -26.74 1.70
N TRP A 687 -3.14 -26.42 0.48
CA TRP A 687 -3.63 -25.08 0.18
C TRP A 687 -5.05 -24.89 0.67
N GLY A 688 -5.26 -23.87 1.50
CA GLY A 688 -6.59 -23.40 1.88
C GLY A 688 -6.59 -21.88 2.09
N PRO A 689 -7.65 -21.16 1.70
CA PRO A 689 -7.77 -19.72 1.99
C PRO A 689 -8.03 -19.45 3.48
N GLN A 690 -8.30 -20.50 4.27
CA GLN A 690 -8.69 -20.42 5.66
C GLN A 690 -7.98 -21.51 6.48
N ASP A 691 -7.68 -21.19 7.73
CA ASP A 691 -7.06 -22.03 8.75
C ASP A 691 -8.03 -23.06 9.33
N GLN A 692 -9.31 -22.71 9.43
CA GLN A 692 -10.36 -23.54 10.03
C GLN A 692 -10.62 -24.87 9.29
N PRO A 693 -10.74 -24.92 7.94
CA PRO A 693 -10.89 -26.22 7.26
C PRO A 693 -9.70 -27.16 7.48
N LEU A 694 -8.49 -26.60 7.55
CA LEU A 694 -7.26 -27.38 7.79
C LEU A 694 -7.22 -27.92 9.22
N LEU A 695 -7.74 -27.16 10.19
CA LEU A 695 -7.97 -27.64 11.55
C LEU A 695 -8.96 -28.81 11.58
N MET A 696 -10.04 -28.73 10.79
CA MET A 696 -11.03 -29.80 10.71
C MET A 696 -10.44 -31.10 10.17
N ASN A 697 -9.45 -31.03 9.28
CA ASN A 697 -8.75 -32.23 8.79
C ASN A 697 -8.00 -32.94 9.90
N VAL A 698 -7.35 -32.19 10.81
CA VAL A 698 -6.68 -32.77 11.97
C VAL A 698 -7.70 -33.41 12.91
N TYR A 699 -8.76 -32.68 13.23
CA TYR A 699 -9.82 -33.15 14.14
C TYR A 699 -10.53 -34.40 13.62
N ASN A 700 -10.86 -34.44 12.34
CA ASN A 700 -11.59 -35.57 11.75
C ASN A 700 -10.69 -36.82 11.56
N ASN A 701 -9.38 -36.70 11.74
CA ASN A 701 -8.43 -37.78 11.50
C ASN A 701 -7.64 -38.12 12.79
N PHE A 702 -8.38 -38.47 13.84
CA PHE A 702 -7.80 -38.83 15.14
C PHE A 702 -6.78 -39.97 15.04
N THR A 703 -7.06 -41.01 14.24
CA THR A 703 -6.16 -42.16 14.07
C THR A 703 -4.78 -41.74 13.56
N LEU A 704 -4.71 -40.73 12.70
CA LEU A 704 -3.45 -40.25 12.14
C LEU A 704 -2.69 -39.32 13.09
N TYR A 705 -3.40 -38.42 13.78
CA TYR A 705 -2.78 -37.32 14.52
C TYR A 705 -2.83 -37.45 16.04
N GLY A 706 -3.57 -38.42 16.59
CA GLY A 706 -3.77 -38.57 18.03
C GLY A 706 -4.33 -37.30 18.69
N CYS A 707 -5.09 -36.49 17.95
CA CYS A 707 -5.47 -35.14 18.37
C CYS A 707 -6.96 -35.03 18.72
N LYS A 708 -7.28 -34.66 19.96
CA LYS A 708 -8.66 -34.38 20.42
C LYS A 708 -8.92 -32.89 20.51
N VAL A 709 -10.16 -32.51 20.22
CA VAL A 709 -10.64 -31.13 20.37
C VAL A 709 -11.74 -31.09 21.41
N PHE A 710 -11.53 -30.27 22.43
CA PHE A 710 -12.52 -30.03 23.47
C PHE A 710 -13.22 -28.70 23.27
N GLU A 711 -14.48 -28.63 23.68
CA GLU A 711 -15.23 -27.39 23.69
C GLU A 711 -14.83 -26.57 24.92
N LEU A 712 -14.58 -25.27 24.74
CA LEU A 712 -14.36 -24.34 25.85
C LEU A 712 -15.65 -24.15 26.67
N PRO A 713 -15.54 -23.81 27.96
CA PRO A 713 -16.67 -23.80 28.87
C PRO A 713 -17.74 -22.78 28.50
N ASN A 714 -18.98 -23.13 28.88
CA ASN A 714 -20.17 -22.29 28.91
C ASN A 714 -20.17 -21.15 27.87
N PRO A 715 -20.43 -21.47 26.58
CA PRO A 715 -20.35 -20.47 25.52
C PRO A 715 -21.29 -19.28 25.80
N GLN A 716 -22.45 -19.49 26.40
CA GLN A 716 -23.40 -18.42 26.74
C GLN A 716 -22.83 -17.42 27.74
N ARG A 717 -21.99 -17.87 28.69
CA ARG A 717 -21.36 -17.02 29.71
C ARG A 717 -20.07 -16.37 29.21
N HIS A 718 -19.26 -17.10 28.44
CA HIS A 718 -17.90 -16.66 28.16
C HIS A 718 -17.68 -16.13 26.74
N PHE A 719 -18.51 -16.51 25.77
CA PHE A 719 -18.23 -16.18 24.37
C PHE A 719 -19.49 -15.84 23.59
N THR A 720 -19.53 -14.62 23.04
CA THR A 720 -20.59 -14.24 22.11
C THR A 720 -20.04 -13.46 20.93
N LEU A 721 -20.82 -13.47 19.85
CA LEU A 721 -20.61 -12.54 18.75
C LEU A 721 -21.24 -11.20 19.14
N LEU A 722 -20.68 -10.08 18.67
CA LEU A 722 -21.27 -8.77 18.93
C LEU A 722 -22.68 -8.68 18.34
N THR A 723 -23.70 -8.63 19.20
CA THR A 723 -25.12 -8.51 18.85
C THR A 723 -25.69 -7.18 19.36
N SER A 724 -26.89 -6.83 18.90
CA SER A 724 -27.60 -5.66 19.41
C SER A 724 -28.03 -5.80 20.88
N SER A 725 -28.22 -7.02 21.40
CA SER A 725 -28.52 -7.28 22.81
C SER A 725 -27.31 -6.96 23.70
N VAL A 726 -26.13 -7.47 23.33
CA VAL A 726 -24.85 -7.18 24.01
C VAL A 726 -24.62 -5.68 24.07
N VAL A 727 -24.72 -4.99 22.93
CA VAL A 727 -24.36 -3.57 22.84
C VAL A 727 -25.38 -2.66 23.54
N LYS A 728 -26.65 -3.07 23.60
CA LYS A 728 -27.69 -2.34 24.36
C LYS A 728 -27.63 -2.62 25.87
N GLY A 729 -26.64 -3.40 26.35
CA GLY A 729 -26.50 -3.75 27.77
C GLY A 729 -27.65 -4.59 28.30
N ARG A 730 -28.36 -5.31 27.43
CA ARG A 730 -29.46 -6.22 27.85
C ARG A 730 -28.93 -7.54 28.40
N GLU A 731 -27.67 -7.86 28.12
CA GLU A 731 -26.96 -8.99 28.68
C GLU A 731 -26.17 -8.51 29.90
N THR A 732 -26.67 -8.86 31.08
CA THR A 732 -25.98 -8.62 32.35
C THR A 732 -25.96 -9.94 33.14
N PRO A 733 -24.79 -10.43 33.56
CA PRO A 733 -23.45 -9.90 33.27
C PRO A 733 -23.10 -9.99 31.76
N LEU A 734 -22.19 -9.13 31.30
CA LEU A 734 -21.65 -9.23 29.94
C LEU A 734 -20.82 -10.52 29.80
N PRO A 735 -20.81 -11.15 28.61
CA PRO A 735 -19.94 -12.29 28.35
C PRO A 735 -18.45 -11.94 28.50
N THR A 736 -17.62 -12.89 28.93
CA THR A 736 -16.19 -12.66 29.12
C THR A 736 -15.51 -12.14 27.85
N LEU A 737 -15.76 -12.79 26.71
CA LEU A 737 -15.23 -12.46 25.40
C LEU A 737 -16.35 -12.13 24.42
N VAL A 738 -16.19 -11.03 23.71
CA VAL A 738 -17.08 -10.58 22.66
C VAL A 738 -16.31 -10.44 21.35
N HIS A 739 -16.63 -11.27 20.36
CA HIS A 739 -15.97 -11.24 19.06
C HIS A 739 -16.62 -10.20 18.14
N ILE A 740 -15.84 -9.20 17.73
CA ILE A 740 -16.29 -8.11 16.85
C ILE A 740 -15.93 -8.45 15.40
N THR A 741 -16.77 -9.25 14.74
CA THR A 741 -16.62 -9.47 13.31
C THR A 741 -17.03 -8.22 12.53
N THR A 742 -16.09 -7.62 11.78
CA THR A 742 -16.33 -6.41 10.97
C THR A 742 -17.48 -6.58 9.98
N ALA A 743 -17.66 -7.79 9.44
CA ALA A 743 -18.74 -8.09 8.50
C ALA A 743 -20.13 -8.02 9.14
N ARG A 744 -20.31 -8.49 10.39
CA ARG A 744 -21.61 -8.42 11.08
C ARG A 744 -21.81 -7.07 11.76
N ALA A 745 -20.79 -6.52 12.41
CA ALA A 745 -20.89 -5.21 13.06
C ALA A 745 -21.36 -4.13 12.08
N LYS A 746 -20.77 -4.08 10.87
CA LYS A 746 -21.19 -3.15 9.81
C LYS A 746 -22.66 -3.27 9.38
N LYS A 747 -23.19 -4.50 9.40
CA LYS A 747 -24.53 -4.77 8.87
C LYS A 747 -25.62 -4.42 9.89
N PHE A 748 -25.30 -4.45 11.18
CA PHE A 748 -26.32 -4.46 12.23
C PHE A 748 -26.13 -3.40 13.33
N LEU A 749 -24.99 -2.72 13.39
CA LEU A 749 -24.67 -1.81 14.50
C LEU A 749 -24.14 -0.46 14.00
N ASP A 750 -24.69 0.60 14.56
CA ASP A 750 -24.17 1.97 14.40
C ASP A 750 -22.76 2.07 15.01
N SER A 751 -21.87 2.82 14.37
CA SER A 751 -20.49 3.02 14.83
C SER A 751 -20.40 3.62 16.23
N ASP A 752 -21.34 4.49 16.59
CA ASP A 752 -21.36 5.16 17.89
C ASP A 752 -21.78 4.18 18.98
N VAL A 753 -22.71 3.29 18.64
CA VAL A 753 -23.25 2.25 19.52
C VAL A 753 -22.18 1.19 19.78
N GLN A 754 -21.42 0.79 18.76
CA GLN A 754 -20.23 -0.04 18.92
C GLN A 754 -19.16 0.66 19.78
N GLY A 755 -18.93 1.94 19.54
CA GLY A 755 -17.97 2.75 20.31
C GLY A 755 -18.32 2.81 21.79
N LYS A 756 -19.61 2.97 22.14
CA LYS A 756 -20.10 2.95 23.53
C LYS A 756 -19.84 1.61 24.21
N PHE A 757 -20.13 0.49 23.55
CA PHE A 757 -19.84 -0.84 24.09
C PHE A 757 -18.34 -1.03 24.35
N ILE A 758 -17.48 -0.64 23.40
CA ILE A 758 -16.03 -0.75 23.57
C ILE A 758 -15.56 0.11 24.75
N ARG A 759 -16.11 1.32 24.94
CA ARG A 759 -15.80 2.17 26.11
C ARG A 759 -16.23 1.52 27.42
N GLN A 760 -17.44 0.94 27.46
CA GLN A 760 -17.93 0.20 28.62
C GLN A 760 -17.02 -0.99 28.96
N ALA A 761 -16.62 -1.77 27.94
CA ALA A 761 -15.69 -2.88 28.11
C ALA A 761 -14.27 -2.44 28.50
N MET A 762 -13.89 -1.17 28.31
CA MET A 762 -12.63 -0.61 28.81
C MET A 762 -12.77 0.08 30.17
N ARG A 763 -13.98 0.10 30.75
CA ARG A 763 -14.30 0.79 32.03
C ARG A 763 -13.91 2.28 32.04
N LEU A 764 -14.03 2.95 30.90
CA LEU A 764 -13.71 4.37 30.78
C LEU A 764 -14.86 5.23 31.29
N SER A 765 -14.57 6.16 32.19
CA SER A 765 -15.57 7.02 32.82
C SER A 765 -15.90 8.27 31.99
N ASN A 766 -14.97 8.78 31.17
CA ASN A 766 -15.13 10.03 30.42
C ASN A 766 -14.64 9.95 28.97
N GLU A 767 -15.33 10.62 28.03
CA GLU A 767 -14.97 10.64 26.60
C GLU A 767 -13.69 11.42 26.28
N LYS A 768 -13.26 12.29 27.20
CA LYS A 768 -12.08 13.17 27.04
C LYS A 768 -10.78 12.57 27.58
N GLU A 769 -10.83 11.40 28.20
CA GLU A 769 -9.63 10.76 28.71
C GLU A 769 -8.66 10.54 27.52
N MET A 770 -7.40 10.97 27.66
CA MET A 770 -6.38 10.75 26.62
C MET A 770 -5.50 9.59 27.07
N MET A 771 -5.12 8.72 26.14
CA MET A 771 -4.17 7.67 26.48
C MET A 771 -2.78 8.26 26.73
N SER A 772 -1.97 7.56 27.52
CA SER A 772 -0.61 7.96 27.93
C SER A 772 0.37 8.25 26.78
N ASN A 773 0.01 7.90 25.54
CA ASN A 773 0.76 8.14 24.32
C ASN A 773 0.17 9.24 23.43
N GLY A 774 -0.82 10.01 23.91
CA GLY A 774 -1.47 11.10 23.16
C GLY A 774 -2.48 10.63 22.11
N ILE A 775 -2.80 9.34 22.05
CA ILE A 775 -3.86 8.82 21.18
C ILE A 775 -5.22 9.06 21.87
N SER A 776 -6.19 9.61 21.15
CA SER A 776 -7.54 9.83 21.68
C SER A 776 -8.31 8.50 21.77
N TRP A 777 -9.12 8.31 22.82
CA TRP A 777 -10.06 7.18 22.89
C TRP A 777 -11.04 7.16 21.72
N LEU A 778 -11.34 8.32 21.14
CA LEU A 778 -12.16 8.39 19.93
C LEU A 778 -11.51 7.62 18.77
N ASP A 779 -10.19 7.52 18.72
CA ASP A 779 -9.48 6.83 17.65
C ASP A 779 -9.44 5.31 17.87
N VAL A 780 -9.33 4.85 19.12
CA VAL A 780 -9.36 3.42 19.48
C VAL A 780 -10.76 2.82 19.43
N SER A 781 -11.79 3.63 19.74
CA SER A 781 -13.18 3.19 19.75
C SER A 781 -13.86 3.23 18.37
N LYS A 782 -13.24 3.87 17.36
CA LYS A 782 -13.73 3.87 15.98
C LYS A 782 -13.83 2.43 15.44
N PRO A 783 -14.78 2.12 14.54
CA PRO A 783 -14.79 0.84 13.84
C PRO A 783 -13.49 0.63 13.07
N ALA A 784 -13.00 -0.61 12.97
CA ALA A 784 -11.72 -0.95 12.32
C ALA A 784 -11.57 -0.37 10.89
N ASP A 785 -12.68 -0.24 10.15
CA ASP A 785 -12.70 0.32 8.80
C ASP A 785 -12.57 1.85 8.75
N ALA A 786 -12.96 2.55 9.82
CA ALA A 786 -12.76 3.99 9.96
C ALA A 786 -11.30 4.30 10.33
N MET A 787 -10.59 3.37 10.98
CA MET A 787 -9.18 3.51 11.32
C MET A 787 -8.24 3.37 10.11
N GLY A 788 -8.68 2.66 9.05
CA GLY A 788 -7.88 2.45 7.83
C GLY A 788 -8.11 3.49 6.71
N ARG A 789 -9.05 4.42 6.88
CA ARG A 789 -9.36 5.45 5.89
C ARG A 789 -8.99 6.82 6.43
N ASN A 790 -7.98 7.45 5.83
CA ASN A 790 -7.76 8.88 5.99
C ASN A 790 -9.07 9.60 5.60
N PRO A 791 -9.70 10.39 6.47
CA PRO A 791 -11.01 10.98 6.19
C PRO A 791 -10.88 11.99 5.07
N ASN A 792 -11.13 11.53 3.84
CA ASN A 792 -11.36 12.43 2.73
C ASN A 792 -12.72 13.11 3.02
N PRO A 793 -12.81 14.44 3.14
CA PRO A 793 -14.07 15.10 3.41
C PRO A 793 -15.01 14.84 2.22
N LYS A 794 -15.92 13.89 2.37
CA LYS A 794 -17.01 13.72 1.42
C LYS A 794 -17.85 14.98 1.50
N LYS A 795 -17.88 15.73 0.39
CA LYS A 795 -18.90 16.72 0.09
C LYS A 795 -20.26 16.14 0.51
N LYS A 796 -20.90 16.76 1.52
CA LYS A 796 -22.34 16.67 1.69
C LYS A 796 -22.94 17.05 0.34
N LYS A 797 -23.49 16.07 -0.39
CA LYS A 797 -24.47 16.39 -1.44
C LYS A 797 -25.63 17.01 -0.68
N GLY A 798 -25.90 18.28 -0.94
CA GLY A 798 -27.09 18.96 -0.44
C GLY A 798 -28.30 18.17 -0.93
N ASN A 799 -28.94 17.45 -0.02
CA ASN A 799 -30.36 17.19 -0.15
C ASN A 799 -31.03 18.48 0.29
N GLY A 800 -31.78 19.09 -0.62
CA GLY A 800 -32.54 20.29 -0.35
C GLY A 800 -33.45 20.08 0.86
N GLU A 801 -33.35 21.00 1.80
CA GLU A 801 -34.36 21.24 2.81
C GLU A 801 -35.66 21.59 2.08
N LYS A 802 -36.62 20.66 2.09
CA LYS A 802 -38.02 21.02 1.97
C LYS A 802 -38.43 21.52 3.35
N GLY A 803 -38.80 22.79 3.40
CA GLY A 803 -39.17 23.49 4.63
C GLY A 803 -40.38 22.84 5.31
N GLU A 804 -40.27 22.75 6.63
CA GLU A 804 -41.40 22.64 7.54
C GLU A 804 -41.50 23.99 8.28
N HIS A 805 -42.35 24.86 7.74
CA HIS A 805 -43.05 25.87 8.53
C HIS A 805 -44.50 25.42 8.60
N PHE A 806 -44.93 24.85 9.71
CA PHE A 806 -46.34 24.89 10.11
C PHE A 806 -46.48 24.82 11.63
N VAL A 807 -46.71 26.01 12.19
CA VAL A 807 -47.60 26.39 13.30
C VAL A 807 -47.53 25.62 14.63
N GLN A 808 -47.08 26.36 15.63
CA GLN A 808 -47.34 26.21 17.07
C GLN A 808 -48.63 26.99 17.43
N ALA A 809 -49.62 26.32 18.04
CA ALA A 809 -50.79 26.82 18.82
C ALA A 809 -51.83 25.68 18.86
N MET A 810 -52.44 25.18 19.95
CA MET A 810 -52.82 25.66 21.29
C MET A 810 -52.89 24.44 22.24
N THR A 811 -52.40 24.51 23.48
CA THR A 811 -53.15 24.79 24.74
C THR A 811 -54.12 23.67 25.17
N VAL A 812 -53.74 22.88 26.18
CA VAL A 812 -54.22 22.85 27.58
C VAL A 812 -53.08 22.36 28.44
#